data_AF-A0A7X7N7R1-F1
#
_entry.id   AF-A0A7X7N7R1-F1
#
_cell.length_a   1.000
_cell.length_b   1.000
_cell.length_c   1.000
_cell.angle_alpha   90.00
_cell.angle_beta   90.00
_cell.angle_gamma   90.00
#
_symmetry.space_group_name_H-M   'P 1'
#
loop_
_entity.id
_entity.type
_entity.pdbx_description
1 polymer ?
#
loop_
_entity_poly.entity_id
_entity_poly.type
_entity_poly.pdbx_seq_one_letter_code
_entity_poly.pdbx_strand_id
1 'polypeptide(L)'
;MDMKITGLGLYCSMGQNLDEVFARMCKAEHAFSSIGHRFTGHVYPQMNAGIISQDNEADLEGKFDLDDLTRAMMKMAASEAIKQAGHKQSSEKMGLLLATNFGPMASLEWAWWEQRDLGVITEETYTPYDEIIQYIGEAFDCNGPRMQISMSCASGAAAVSIAADVIRQGRADKMLIIAYDYLAESTWCGLTNLRTITTDIMRPFDSKRSGTIFSEGAAAMLLEREGASDSPALAWLLGSATNNNAHHMTAPPKEAAGSRRVMETALELAGLKPQDIEHICAHATSTKANDETEAAALRNIFGDRLPTLTVTAHKSQLGHLLGVAGLAEAAVTIKAMIEGKIPPTINHDDMDPDCIPVDCNPGTQVRNKSFATAITNSAGIGGNNSSLVISAKPQHKAPKFQMLDKVYVQSMAWVVPDNVGKGKELLDHPEWFKCTDATNMALQDFSAKNYLKSVKGYLDLSGGLFLTAASLCLGEDIGTELKEKKGICTGTRFGANSSGYQFFTQMNEKGPRLASPLIFPHSYANTPGNLVSIEFGYGGPHAVYFGNQDIRELLEFAAERLADGTSDEMLLGVYEAANPVAIDDGRKVLNGAIALKLTATPSDDQVMAIDLAAMRNNGPVMPSLGAVEALGQFLIKAKI
;
A
#
# COMPACT_ATOMS: atom_id res chain seq x y z
N MET A 1 13.24 -11.20 -17.09
CA MET A 1 14.07 -11.84 -16.05
C MET A 1 13.10 -12.50 -15.10
N ASP A 2 13.26 -13.79 -14.85
CA ASP A 2 12.25 -14.53 -14.09
C ASP A 2 12.50 -14.32 -12.59
N MET A 3 11.40 -14.17 -11.86
CA MET A 3 11.41 -13.86 -10.43
C MET A 3 10.84 -15.03 -9.65
N LYS A 4 11.67 -15.56 -8.76
CA LYS A 4 11.41 -16.76 -7.98
C LYS A 4 10.93 -16.35 -6.58
N ILE A 5 9.81 -16.93 -6.14
CA ILE A 5 9.34 -16.83 -4.76
C ILE A 5 9.87 -18.06 -4.03
N THR A 6 10.66 -17.85 -2.98
CA THR A 6 11.38 -18.94 -2.27
C THR A 6 10.95 -19.12 -0.82
N GLY A 7 10.33 -18.11 -0.23
CA GLY A 7 9.86 -18.12 1.14
C GLY A 7 8.57 -17.35 1.31
N LEU A 8 7.68 -17.89 2.13
CA LEU A 8 6.42 -17.30 2.54
C LEU A 8 6.27 -17.41 4.05
N GLY A 9 5.62 -16.41 4.66
CA GLY A 9 5.25 -16.46 6.06
C GLY A 9 3.98 -15.70 6.35
N LEU A 10 3.23 -16.13 7.37
CA LEU A 10 1.96 -15.52 7.75
C LEU A 10 1.70 -15.68 9.24
N TYR A 11 1.57 -14.56 9.94
CA TYR A 11 1.12 -14.48 11.32
C TYR A 11 -0.13 -13.61 11.40
N CYS A 12 -1.26 -14.14 11.82
CA CYS A 12 -2.52 -13.40 11.93
C CYS A 12 -3.44 -13.99 13.00
N SER A 13 -4.63 -13.43 13.18
CA SER A 13 -5.61 -13.97 14.14
C SER A 13 -6.07 -15.40 13.84
N MET A 14 -5.84 -15.90 12.61
CA MET A 14 -6.13 -17.28 12.23
C MET A 14 -4.99 -18.27 12.52
N GLY A 15 -3.78 -17.84 12.83
CA GLY A 15 -2.67 -18.76 13.07
C GLY A 15 -1.30 -18.09 13.04
N GLN A 16 -0.30 -18.81 13.56
CA GLN A 16 1.04 -18.27 13.77
C GLN A 16 2.02 -18.55 12.61
N ASN A 17 1.58 -19.33 11.62
CA ASN A 17 2.34 -19.67 10.41
C ASN A 17 1.39 -20.02 9.25
N LEU A 18 1.89 -20.02 8.01
CA LEU A 18 1.09 -20.26 6.81
C LEU A 18 0.46 -21.66 6.76
N ASP A 19 1.18 -22.69 7.22
CA ASP A 19 0.70 -24.08 7.23
C ASP A 19 -0.51 -24.25 8.17
N GLU A 20 -0.44 -23.66 9.36
CA GLU A 20 -1.53 -23.64 10.34
C GLU A 20 -2.75 -22.90 9.78
N VAL A 21 -2.56 -21.68 9.26
CA VAL A 21 -3.63 -20.88 8.68
C VAL A 21 -4.30 -21.65 7.54
N PHE A 22 -3.53 -22.19 6.61
CA PHE A 22 -4.05 -22.93 5.47
C PHE A 22 -4.82 -24.20 5.89
N ALA A 23 -4.31 -24.94 6.87
CA ALA A 23 -4.97 -26.14 7.40
C ALA A 23 -6.32 -25.80 8.06
N ARG A 24 -6.38 -24.71 8.83
CA ARG A 24 -7.64 -24.20 9.43
C ARG A 24 -8.59 -23.70 8.35
N MET A 25 -8.09 -23.03 7.32
CA MET A 25 -8.91 -22.59 6.19
C MET A 25 -9.55 -23.78 5.46
N CYS A 26 -8.81 -24.85 5.23
CA CYS A 26 -9.32 -26.09 4.65
C CYS A 26 -10.42 -26.76 5.50
N LYS A 27 -10.47 -26.49 6.81
CA LYS A 27 -11.53 -26.97 7.71
C LYS A 27 -12.74 -26.02 7.78
N ALA A 28 -12.79 -25.00 6.94
CA ALA A 28 -13.81 -23.95 6.95
C ALA A 28 -13.87 -23.14 8.25
N GLU A 29 -12.75 -23.03 8.98
CA GLU A 29 -12.65 -22.17 10.17
C GLU A 29 -12.50 -20.69 9.77
N HIS A 30 -12.68 -19.77 10.72
CA HIS A 30 -12.51 -18.33 10.50
C HIS A 30 -11.71 -17.65 11.61
N ALA A 31 -11.24 -16.43 11.33
CA ALA A 31 -10.33 -15.68 12.16
C ALA A 31 -11.02 -14.74 13.18
N PHE A 32 -12.35 -14.60 13.12
CA PHE A 32 -13.11 -13.62 13.90
C PHE A 32 -13.30 -14.02 15.37
N SER A 33 -13.00 -13.08 16.27
CA SER A 33 -13.15 -13.19 17.73
C SER A 33 -13.63 -11.85 18.31
N SER A 34 -14.07 -11.87 19.58
CA SER A 34 -14.57 -10.65 20.25
C SER A 34 -13.46 -9.63 20.49
N ILE A 35 -13.71 -8.37 20.12
CA ILE A 35 -12.83 -7.23 20.38
C ILE A 35 -12.77 -6.79 21.84
N GLY A 36 -13.62 -7.36 22.70
CA GLY A 36 -13.83 -6.88 24.07
C GLY A 36 -12.63 -7.02 25.01
N HIS A 37 -11.61 -7.82 24.67
CA HIS A 37 -10.38 -7.87 25.47
C HIS A 37 -9.44 -6.69 25.20
N ARG A 38 -9.56 -6.07 24.01
CA ARG A 38 -8.69 -4.97 23.56
C ARG A 38 -9.41 -3.62 23.60
N PHE A 39 -10.62 -3.54 23.05
CA PHE A 39 -11.40 -2.31 23.01
C PHE A 39 -12.41 -2.28 24.15
N THR A 40 -11.91 -1.94 25.35
CA THR A 40 -12.69 -2.00 26.60
C THR A 40 -13.47 -0.72 26.89
N GLY A 41 -13.07 0.42 26.30
CA GLY A 41 -13.66 1.73 26.58
C GLY A 41 -14.98 2.02 25.86
N HIS A 42 -15.28 1.31 24.77
CA HIS A 42 -16.39 1.64 23.88
C HIS A 42 -17.14 0.42 23.35
N VAL A 43 -18.42 0.61 23.00
CA VAL A 43 -19.27 -0.42 22.40
C VAL A 43 -19.52 -0.09 20.94
N TYR A 44 -19.21 -1.03 20.06
CA TYR A 44 -19.37 -0.92 18.61
C TYR A 44 -20.55 -1.77 18.12
N PRO A 45 -21.19 -1.42 16.97
CA PRO A 45 -22.27 -2.22 16.39
C PRO A 45 -21.84 -3.64 16.00
N GLN A 46 -20.59 -3.80 15.57
CA GLN A 46 -19.94 -5.08 15.35
C GLN A 46 -18.90 -5.25 16.46
N MET A 47 -18.97 -6.38 17.17
CA MET A 47 -18.08 -6.71 18.29
C MET A 47 -17.07 -7.80 17.94
N ASN A 48 -17.11 -8.35 16.73
CA ASN A 48 -16.15 -9.35 16.27
C ASN A 48 -15.23 -8.78 15.18
N ALA A 49 -13.93 -9.04 15.32
CA ALA A 49 -12.89 -8.70 14.36
C ALA A 49 -11.87 -9.85 14.28
N GLY A 50 -11.01 -9.88 13.26
CA GLY A 50 -9.88 -10.81 13.24
C GLY A 50 -8.71 -10.25 14.03
N ILE A 51 -8.81 -10.29 15.36
CA ILE A 51 -7.73 -9.88 16.26
C ILE A 51 -7.04 -11.09 16.88
N ILE A 52 -5.72 -11.00 17.06
CA ILE A 52 -4.94 -12.03 17.75
C ILE A 52 -5.45 -12.16 19.19
N SER A 53 -5.44 -13.37 19.72
CA SER A 53 -5.91 -13.61 21.09
C SER A 53 -4.99 -12.97 22.12
N GLN A 54 -5.53 -12.66 23.30
CA GLN A 54 -4.76 -12.19 24.44
C GLN A 54 -3.57 -13.12 24.78
N ASP A 55 -3.76 -14.43 24.68
CA ASP A 55 -2.67 -15.40 24.90
C ASP A 55 -1.55 -15.26 23.86
N ASN A 56 -1.90 -14.96 22.59
CA ASN A 56 -0.92 -14.73 21.54
C ASN A 56 -0.24 -13.36 21.68
N GLU A 57 -0.93 -12.33 22.18
CA GLU A 57 -0.31 -11.05 22.54
C GLU A 57 0.75 -11.27 23.64
N ALA A 58 0.39 -11.93 24.73
CA ALA A 58 1.30 -12.23 25.83
C ALA A 58 2.49 -13.11 25.40
N ASP A 59 2.28 -14.07 24.48
CA ASP A 59 3.36 -14.89 23.91
C ASP A 59 4.32 -14.05 23.05
N LEU A 60 3.82 -13.09 22.27
CA LEU A 60 4.67 -12.17 21.50
C LEU A 60 5.49 -11.26 22.41
N GLU A 61 4.87 -10.66 23.42
CA GLU A 61 5.53 -9.83 24.44
C GLU A 61 6.63 -10.61 25.19
N GLY A 62 6.38 -11.88 25.51
CA GLY A 62 7.38 -12.72 26.16
C GLY A 62 8.54 -13.14 25.25
N LYS A 63 8.31 -13.26 23.93
CA LYS A 63 9.33 -13.70 22.95
C LYS A 63 10.22 -12.58 22.45
N PHE A 64 9.65 -11.40 22.28
CA PHE A 64 10.35 -10.24 21.81
C PHE A 64 10.21 -9.21 22.91
N ASP A 65 11.32 -8.86 23.55
CA ASP A 65 11.47 -7.80 24.57
C ASP A 65 11.12 -6.43 23.98
N LEU A 66 9.90 -6.32 23.45
CA LEU A 66 9.38 -5.28 22.58
C LEU A 66 8.03 -4.86 23.13
N ASP A 67 7.91 -3.58 23.44
CA ASP A 67 6.64 -2.93 23.76
C ASP A 67 5.73 -2.75 22.51
N ASP A 68 6.10 -3.33 21.35
CA ASP A 68 5.36 -3.20 20.08
C ASP A 68 5.06 -4.55 19.41
N LEU A 69 3.80 -4.98 19.55
CA LEU A 69 3.23 -6.17 18.92
C LEU A 69 3.33 -6.14 17.39
N THR A 70 3.34 -4.96 16.76
CA THR A 70 3.45 -4.83 15.30
C THR A 70 4.77 -5.40 14.80
N ARG A 71 5.89 -4.96 15.39
CA ARG A 71 7.23 -5.49 15.11
C ARG A 71 7.34 -6.98 15.41
N ALA A 72 6.72 -7.44 16.49
CA ALA A 72 6.71 -8.85 16.84
C ALA A 72 6.03 -9.73 15.78
N MET A 73 4.84 -9.34 15.30
CA MET A 73 4.14 -10.03 14.21
C MET A 73 4.97 -10.06 12.92
N MET A 74 5.59 -8.93 12.56
CA MET A 74 6.48 -8.83 11.40
C MET A 74 7.66 -9.80 11.51
N LYS A 75 8.29 -9.88 12.69
CA LYS A 75 9.41 -10.79 12.92
C LYS A 75 9.00 -12.26 12.81
N MET A 76 7.80 -12.62 13.29
CA MET A 76 7.27 -13.98 13.13
C MET A 76 7.12 -14.35 11.65
N ALA A 77 6.40 -13.53 10.87
CA ALA A 77 6.16 -13.80 9.45
C ALA A 77 7.47 -13.83 8.65
N ALA A 78 8.36 -12.85 8.86
CA ALA A 78 9.64 -12.78 8.14
C ALA A 78 10.57 -13.94 8.50
N SER A 79 10.60 -14.37 9.77
CA SER A 79 11.40 -15.53 10.20
C SER A 79 10.91 -16.82 9.55
N GLU A 80 9.58 -17.00 9.40
CA GLU A 80 9.01 -18.13 8.67
C GLU A 80 9.45 -18.15 7.20
N ALA A 81 9.32 -17.01 6.51
CA ALA A 81 9.71 -16.89 5.09
C ALA A 81 11.20 -17.16 4.87
N ILE A 82 12.08 -16.54 5.67
CA ILE A 82 13.54 -16.72 5.56
C ILE A 82 13.93 -18.18 5.86
N LYS A 83 13.32 -18.78 6.89
CA LYS A 83 13.55 -20.18 7.24
C LYS A 83 13.11 -21.12 6.12
N GLN A 84 11.95 -20.89 5.52
CA GLN A 84 11.44 -21.71 4.42
C GLN A 84 12.35 -21.64 3.19
N ALA A 85 12.87 -20.45 2.88
CA ALA A 85 13.80 -20.26 1.79
C ALA A 85 15.20 -20.85 2.06
N GLY A 86 15.48 -21.27 3.29
CA GLY A 86 16.77 -21.86 3.68
C GLY A 86 17.94 -20.86 3.67
N HIS A 87 17.66 -19.55 3.71
CA HIS A 87 18.72 -18.54 3.73
C HIS A 87 19.30 -18.36 5.12
N LYS A 88 20.62 -18.18 5.16
CA LYS A 88 21.30 -17.57 6.30
C LYS A 88 21.23 -16.05 6.12
N GLN A 89 20.96 -15.30 7.18
CA GLN A 89 20.59 -13.87 7.15
C GLN A 89 21.57 -12.92 6.42
N SER A 90 22.75 -13.34 5.97
CA SER A 90 23.76 -12.44 5.42
C SER A 90 23.83 -12.45 3.89
N SER A 91 23.34 -11.39 3.23
CA SER A 91 23.89 -10.95 1.94
C SER A 91 23.81 -9.43 1.79
N GLU A 92 24.87 -8.81 1.28
CA GLU A 92 24.96 -7.35 1.07
C GLU A 92 23.90 -6.77 0.09
N LYS A 93 23.11 -7.63 -0.56
CA LYS A 93 22.14 -7.26 -1.60
C LYS A 93 20.71 -7.70 -1.33
N MET A 94 20.39 -8.07 -0.09
CA MET A 94 18.99 -8.28 0.31
C MET A 94 18.36 -6.93 0.67
N GLY A 95 17.40 -6.48 -0.13
CA GLY A 95 16.61 -5.30 0.18
C GLY A 95 15.39 -5.64 1.05
N LEU A 96 14.75 -4.61 1.58
CA LEU A 96 13.55 -4.68 2.40
C LEU A 96 12.45 -3.81 1.81
N LEU A 97 11.25 -4.37 1.71
CA LEU A 97 10.06 -3.59 1.37
C LEU A 97 8.96 -3.84 2.39
N LEU A 98 8.57 -2.79 3.12
CA LEU A 98 7.46 -2.81 4.04
C LEU A 98 6.17 -2.29 3.39
N ALA A 99 5.04 -2.94 3.67
CA ALA A 99 3.73 -2.52 3.18
C ALA A 99 2.73 -2.44 4.34
N THR A 100 1.89 -1.41 4.33
CA THR A 100 0.93 -1.19 5.41
C THR A 100 -0.26 -0.38 4.90
N ASN A 101 -1.41 -0.46 5.56
CA ASN A 101 -2.51 0.48 5.32
C ASN A 101 -2.33 1.72 6.18
N PHE A 102 -2.15 1.55 7.50
CA PHE A 102 -2.15 2.64 8.48
C PHE A 102 -0.78 2.99 9.08
N GLY A 103 0.27 2.22 8.77
CA GLY A 103 1.50 2.25 9.55
C GLY A 103 1.34 1.56 10.91
N PRO A 104 2.34 1.68 11.80
CA PRO A 104 2.29 1.10 13.14
C PRO A 104 1.37 1.95 14.05
N MET A 105 0.07 1.90 13.76
CA MET A 105 -0.94 2.76 14.37
C MET A 105 -1.09 2.53 15.88
N ALA A 106 -0.82 1.32 16.36
CA ALA A 106 -0.83 1.03 17.80
C ALA A 106 0.20 1.89 18.55
N SER A 107 1.43 1.95 18.04
CA SER A 107 2.48 2.81 18.60
C SER A 107 2.14 4.29 18.49
N LEU A 108 1.53 4.70 17.38
CA LEU A 108 1.13 6.09 17.18
C LEU A 108 -0.02 6.50 18.11
N GLU A 109 -1.01 5.64 18.33
CA GLU A 109 -2.06 5.87 19.33
C GLU A 109 -1.46 6.00 20.73
N TRP A 110 -0.50 5.15 21.09
CA TRP A 110 0.19 5.26 22.38
C TRP A 110 0.88 6.62 22.54
N ALA A 111 1.62 7.09 21.53
CA ALA A 111 2.20 8.43 21.53
C ALA A 111 1.13 9.53 21.69
N TRP A 112 -0.02 9.38 21.05
CA TRP A 112 -1.11 10.36 21.19
C TRP A 112 -1.82 10.32 22.54
N TRP A 113 -1.91 9.17 23.20
CA TRP A 113 -2.34 9.07 24.59
C TRP A 113 -1.36 9.78 25.52
N GLU A 114 -0.05 9.57 25.33
CA GLU A 114 0.99 10.26 26.10
C GLU A 114 0.88 11.78 25.95
N GLN A 115 0.74 12.27 24.70
CA GLN A 115 0.53 13.69 24.42
C GLN A 115 -0.70 14.23 25.14
N ARG A 116 -1.80 13.49 25.14
CA ARG A 116 -3.06 13.93 25.75
C ARG A 116 -2.97 13.97 27.27
N ASP A 117 -2.36 12.96 27.87
CA ASP A 117 -2.37 12.75 29.32
C ASP A 117 -1.24 13.52 30.02
N LEU A 118 -0.09 13.68 29.36
CA LEU A 118 1.11 14.30 29.91
C LEU A 118 1.48 15.62 29.23
N GLY A 119 0.89 15.93 28.07
CA GLY A 119 1.21 17.13 27.29
C GLY A 119 2.49 17.02 26.45
N VAL A 120 3.11 15.84 26.41
CA VAL A 120 4.38 15.57 25.71
C VAL A 120 4.34 14.21 25.01
N ILE A 121 5.10 14.06 23.92
CA ILE A 121 5.44 12.78 23.31
C ILE A 121 6.93 12.54 23.54
N THR A 122 7.28 11.39 24.10
CA THR A 122 8.68 11.01 24.28
C THR A 122 9.25 10.35 23.02
N GLU A 123 10.56 10.47 22.85
CA GLU A 123 11.27 9.76 21.78
C GLU A 123 11.06 8.24 21.88
N GLU A 124 11.01 7.70 23.10
CA GLU A 124 10.77 6.27 23.37
C GLU A 124 9.43 5.80 22.81
N THR A 125 8.35 6.55 23.03
CA THR A 125 7.01 6.17 22.55
C THR A 125 6.84 6.37 21.04
N TYR A 126 7.53 7.35 20.44
CA TYR A 126 7.38 7.65 19.01
C TYR A 126 8.34 6.87 18.09
N THR A 127 9.53 6.49 18.56
CA THR A 127 10.53 5.73 17.80
C THR A 127 9.99 4.43 17.19
N PRO A 128 9.12 3.66 17.90
CA PRO A 128 8.42 2.53 17.33
C PRO A 128 7.75 2.80 15.97
N TYR A 129 7.17 3.99 15.82
CA TYR A 129 6.47 4.41 14.61
C TYR A 129 7.41 4.85 13.49
N ASP A 130 8.36 5.74 13.79
CA ASP A 130 9.17 6.43 12.78
C ASP A 130 10.32 5.57 12.24
N GLU A 131 10.86 4.66 13.06
CA GLU A 131 12.06 3.86 12.72
C GLU A 131 11.76 2.39 12.41
N ILE A 132 10.50 2.04 12.14
CA ILE A 132 10.10 0.64 11.93
C ILE A 132 10.87 -0.04 10.79
N ILE A 133 11.16 0.69 9.69
CA ILE A 133 11.89 0.14 8.56
C ILE A 133 13.39 -0.05 8.85
N GLN A 134 14.00 0.83 9.65
CA GLN A 134 15.37 0.68 10.11
C GLN A 134 15.48 -0.55 11.02
N TYR A 135 14.60 -0.62 12.02
CA TYR A 135 14.57 -1.71 13.00
C TYR A 135 14.43 -3.08 12.32
N ILE A 136 13.47 -3.22 11.40
CA ILE A 136 13.25 -4.50 10.70
C ILE A 136 14.39 -4.79 9.72
N GLY A 137 14.95 -3.77 9.07
CA GLY A 137 16.10 -3.91 8.20
C GLY A 137 17.33 -4.45 8.94
N GLU A 138 17.56 -3.98 10.17
CA GLU A 138 18.63 -4.48 11.04
C GLU A 138 18.34 -5.88 11.57
N ALA A 139 17.11 -6.16 12.02
CA ALA A 139 16.72 -7.46 12.56
C ALA A 139 16.89 -8.63 11.55
N PHE A 140 16.88 -8.33 10.25
CA PHE A 140 17.03 -9.30 9.18
C PHE A 140 18.23 -9.05 8.26
N ASP A 141 19.19 -8.21 8.67
CA ASP A 141 20.41 -7.90 7.90
C ASP A 141 20.13 -7.48 6.43
N CYS A 142 19.03 -6.74 6.21
CA CYS A 142 18.64 -6.25 4.89
C CYS A 142 19.49 -5.03 4.50
N ASN A 143 20.68 -5.25 3.94
CA ASN A 143 21.63 -4.17 3.63
C ASN A 143 21.45 -3.53 2.24
N GLY A 144 20.50 -4.02 1.44
CA GLY A 144 20.13 -3.43 0.16
C GLY A 144 19.12 -2.26 0.29
N PRO A 145 18.45 -1.87 -0.82
CA PRO A 145 17.40 -0.85 -0.81
C PRO A 145 16.32 -1.15 0.23
N ARG A 146 15.92 -0.13 1.00
CA ARG A 146 14.86 -0.22 2.00
C ARG A 146 13.77 0.80 1.67
N MET A 147 12.55 0.32 1.50
CA MET A 147 11.39 1.16 1.24
C MET A 147 10.14 0.69 1.99
N GLN A 148 9.20 1.60 2.20
CA GLN A 148 7.93 1.38 2.85
C GLN A 148 6.82 2.12 2.09
N ILE A 149 5.71 1.43 1.83
CA ILE A 149 4.61 1.95 1.03
C ILE A 149 3.25 1.81 1.74
N SER A 150 2.30 2.68 1.36
CA SER A 150 0.89 2.55 1.72
C SER A 150 0.00 2.79 0.50
N MET A 151 -0.59 1.73 -0.03
CA MET A 151 -1.62 1.76 -1.09
C MET A 151 -2.97 1.30 -0.53
N SER A 152 -3.23 1.64 0.72
CA SER A 152 -4.34 1.10 1.52
C SER A 152 -4.39 -0.44 1.49
N CYS A 153 -5.57 -1.04 1.29
CA CYS A 153 -5.77 -2.48 1.22
C CYS A 153 -5.01 -3.19 0.07
N ALA A 154 -4.48 -2.44 -0.91
CA ALA A 154 -3.67 -2.99 -2.00
C ALA A 154 -2.16 -3.04 -1.69
N SER A 155 -1.71 -2.54 -0.51
CA SER A 155 -0.29 -2.41 -0.15
C SER A 155 0.51 -3.70 -0.32
N GLY A 156 0.07 -4.82 0.26
CA GLY A 156 0.83 -6.07 0.23
C GLY A 156 1.05 -6.63 -1.18
N ALA A 157 0.09 -6.46 -2.09
CA ALA A 157 0.26 -6.85 -3.49
C ALA A 157 1.13 -5.84 -4.25
N ALA A 158 0.92 -4.54 -4.04
CA ALA A 158 1.71 -3.48 -4.66
C ALA A 158 3.21 -3.58 -4.30
N ALA A 159 3.48 -3.96 -3.06
CA ALA A 159 4.81 -4.27 -2.53
C ALA A 159 5.56 -5.32 -3.36
N VAL A 160 4.87 -6.39 -3.79
CA VAL A 160 5.48 -7.41 -4.66
C VAL A 160 5.85 -6.81 -6.02
N SER A 161 5.01 -5.94 -6.58
CA SER A 161 5.31 -5.27 -7.85
C SER A 161 6.52 -4.34 -7.74
N ILE A 162 6.62 -3.57 -6.67
CA ILE A 162 7.74 -2.63 -6.49
C ILE A 162 9.04 -3.40 -6.18
N ALA A 163 8.98 -4.45 -5.36
CA ALA A 163 10.14 -5.30 -5.10
C ALA A 163 10.67 -5.98 -6.37
N ALA A 164 9.77 -6.40 -7.26
CA ALA A 164 10.11 -6.91 -8.58
C ALA A 164 10.89 -5.86 -9.40
N ASP A 165 10.46 -4.60 -9.38
CA ASP A 165 11.18 -3.51 -10.05
C ASP A 165 12.62 -3.35 -9.50
N VAL A 166 12.80 -3.33 -8.17
CA VAL A 166 14.13 -3.22 -7.54
C VAL A 166 15.08 -4.31 -8.02
N ILE A 167 14.59 -5.55 -8.13
CA ILE A 167 15.38 -6.69 -8.63
C ILE A 167 15.67 -6.56 -10.12
N ARG A 168 14.68 -6.15 -10.92
CA ARG A 168 14.81 -5.97 -12.38
C ARG A 168 15.82 -4.88 -12.74
N GLN A 169 15.87 -3.83 -11.93
CA GLN A 169 16.85 -2.74 -12.00
C GLN A 169 18.25 -3.17 -11.56
N GLY A 170 18.42 -4.38 -11.01
CA GLY A 170 19.69 -4.89 -10.52
C GLY A 170 20.16 -4.25 -9.21
N ARG A 171 19.28 -3.52 -8.51
CA ARG A 171 19.61 -2.86 -7.22
C ARG A 171 19.52 -3.81 -6.03
N ALA A 172 18.83 -4.95 -6.20
CA ALA A 172 18.84 -6.06 -5.26
C ALA A 172 18.86 -7.40 -6.01
N ASP A 173 19.41 -8.43 -5.37
CA ASP A 173 19.29 -9.81 -5.88
C ASP A 173 18.09 -10.53 -5.23
N LYS A 174 17.70 -10.06 -4.04
CA LYS A 174 16.60 -10.58 -3.22
C LYS A 174 15.89 -9.42 -2.52
N MET A 175 14.58 -9.52 -2.38
CA MET A 175 13.76 -8.58 -1.63
C MET A 175 12.96 -9.35 -0.58
N LEU A 176 13.17 -9.00 0.69
CA LEU A 176 12.27 -9.39 1.77
C LEU A 176 11.10 -8.41 1.78
N ILE A 177 9.91 -8.91 1.51
CA ILE A 177 8.67 -8.13 1.50
C ILE A 177 7.91 -8.48 2.76
N ILE A 178 7.51 -7.48 3.55
CA ILE A 178 6.70 -7.68 4.76
C ILE A 178 5.52 -6.71 4.73
N ALA A 179 4.31 -7.26 4.69
CA ALA A 179 3.09 -6.47 4.86
C ALA A 179 2.59 -6.62 6.29
N TYR A 180 2.17 -5.53 6.92
CA TYR A 180 1.77 -5.52 8.33
C TYR A 180 0.66 -4.49 8.61
N ASP A 181 -0.23 -4.82 9.53
CA ASP A 181 -1.12 -3.87 10.21
C ASP A 181 -1.60 -4.50 11.53
N TYR A 182 -1.61 -3.69 12.58
CA TYR A 182 -2.27 -3.98 13.85
C TYR A 182 -3.61 -3.23 13.90
N LEU A 183 -4.68 -3.89 14.33
CA LEU A 183 -6.00 -3.28 14.39
C LEU A 183 -6.14 -2.47 15.69
N ALA A 184 -5.85 -1.17 15.60
CA ALA A 184 -5.98 -0.21 16.68
C ALA A 184 -7.41 0.37 16.79
N GLU A 185 -7.80 0.90 17.95
CA GLU A 185 -9.20 1.28 18.20
C GLU A 185 -9.66 2.45 17.30
N SER A 186 -8.80 3.44 17.04
CA SER A 186 -9.16 4.55 16.15
C SER A 186 -9.41 4.08 14.72
N THR A 187 -8.68 3.07 14.26
CA THR A 187 -8.89 2.47 12.94
C THR A 187 -10.23 1.73 12.87
N TRP A 188 -10.56 0.95 13.90
CA TRP A 188 -11.84 0.26 14.01
C TRP A 188 -13.02 1.24 14.04
N CYS A 189 -12.90 2.31 14.83
CA CYS A 189 -13.86 3.40 14.93
C CYS A 189 -14.07 4.09 13.57
N GLY A 190 -12.99 4.46 12.90
CA GLY A 190 -13.03 5.11 11.60
C GLY A 190 -13.70 4.25 10.53
N LEU A 191 -13.33 2.97 10.44
CA LEU A 191 -13.91 2.02 9.49
C LEU A 191 -15.40 1.74 9.79
N THR A 192 -15.78 1.71 11.07
CA THR A 192 -17.18 1.66 11.51
C THR A 192 -17.95 2.89 11.03
N ASN A 193 -17.40 4.09 11.21
CA ASN A 193 -18.05 5.34 10.85
C ASN A 193 -18.16 5.55 9.32
N LEU A 194 -17.27 4.93 8.54
CA LEU A 194 -17.39 4.81 7.08
C LEU A 194 -18.49 3.84 6.64
N ARG A 195 -19.14 3.12 7.57
CA ARG A 195 -20.18 2.10 7.31
C ARG A 195 -19.70 0.98 6.39
N THR A 196 -18.41 0.67 6.46
CA THR A 196 -17.82 -0.44 5.70
C THR A 196 -17.97 -1.77 6.44
N ILE A 197 -18.04 -1.73 7.78
CA ILE A 197 -18.13 -2.91 8.63
C ILE A 197 -19.56 -3.45 8.66
N THR A 198 -19.74 -4.74 8.37
CA THR A 198 -21.02 -5.43 8.52
C THR A 198 -21.36 -5.66 9.99
N THR A 199 -22.65 -5.60 10.34
CA THR A 199 -23.17 -6.00 11.65
C THR A 199 -23.62 -7.46 11.71
N ASP A 200 -23.49 -8.22 10.61
CA ASP A 200 -23.75 -9.67 10.55
C ASP A 200 -22.41 -10.41 10.46
N ILE A 201 -22.20 -11.17 9.39
CA ILE A 201 -21.00 -11.91 9.06
C ILE A 201 -20.56 -11.54 7.65
N MET A 202 -19.34 -11.93 7.30
CA MET A 202 -18.80 -11.63 5.98
C MET A 202 -19.21 -12.70 4.97
N ARG A 203 -19.81 -12.27 3.85
CA ARG A 203 -20.45 -13.11 2.82
C ARG A 203 -20.05 -12.66 1.40
N PRO A 204 -18.79 -12.83 0.96
CA PRO A 204 -18.35 -12.35 -0.34
C PRO A 204 -19.21 -12.93 -1.48
N PHE A 205 -19.63 -12.08 -2.42
CA PHE A 205 -20.51 -12.39 -3.57
C PHE A 205 -21.94 -12.88 -3.24
N ASP A 206 -22.29 -13.05 -1.96
CA ASP A 206 -23.64 -13.48 -1.56
C ASP A 206 -24.65 -12.33 -1.65
N SER A 207 -25.89 -12.64 -2.03
CA SER A 207 -26.99 -11.68 -2.16
C SER A 207 -27.34 -10.91 -0.87
N LYS A 208 -27.00 -11.44 0.30
CA LYS A 208 -27.26 -10.83 1.62
C LYS A 208 -26.06 -10.07 2.18
N ARG A 209 -24.96 -9.96 1.43
CA ARG A 209 -23.76 -9.21 1.87
C ARG A 209 -24.08 -7.75 2.19
N SER A 210 -23.43 -7.23 3.23
CA SER A 210 -23.71 -5.89 3.76
C SER A 210 -22.46 -5.12 4.18
N GLY A 211 -21.27 -5.69 4.05
CA GLY A 211 -20.02 -5.09 4.51
C GLY A 211 -18.92 -6.13 4.75
N THR A 212 -17.78 -5.64 5.24
CA THR A 212 -16.59 -6.41 5.57
C THR A 212 -16.42 -6.57 7.09
N ILE A 213 -15.49 -7.42 7.53
CA ILE A 213 -14.95 -7.46 8.88
C ILE A 213 -13.43 -7.37 8.77
N PHE A 214 -12.80 -6.45 9.50
CA PHE A 214 -11.35 -6.26 9.45
C PHE A 214 -10.62 -7.19 10.40
N SER A 215 -9.37 -7.48 10.03
CA SER A 215 -8.45 -8.34 10.76
C SER A 215 -7.06 -7.72 10.78
N GLU A 216 -6.15 -8.30 11.55
CA GLU A 216 -4.76 -7.88 11.69
C GLU A 216 -3.75 -9.00 11.48
N GLY A 217 -2.49 -8.62 11.28
CA GLY A 217 -1.39 -9.57 11.20
C GLY A 217 -0.18 -9.02 10.46
N ALA A 218 0.69 -9.95 10.08
CA ALA A 218 1.80 -9.72 9.16
C ALA A 218 1.94 -10.90 8.20
N ALA A 219 2.31 -10.60 6.96
CA ALA A 219 2.67 -11.58 5.95
C ALA A 219 4.06 -11.23 5.40
N ALA A 220 4.85 -12.24 5.05
CA ALA A 220 6.17 -12.05 4.47
C ALA A 220 6.36 -12.90 3.22
N MET A 221 7.15 -12.39 2.28
CA MET A 221 7.54 -13.08 1.06
C MET A 221 9.00 -12.77 0.75
N LEU A 222 9.77 -13.79 0.39
CA LEU A 222 11.10 -13.61 -0.17
C LEU A 222 11.04 -13.78 -1.69
N LEU A 223 11.28 -12.68 -2.40
CA LEU A 223 11.33 -12.62 -3.86
C LEU A 223 12.80 -12.54 -4.31
N GLU A 224 13.19 -13.34 -5.28
CA GLU A 224 14.58 -13.43 -5.73
C GLU A 224 14.67 -13.43 -7.26
N ARG A 225 15.76 -12.90 -7.78
CA ARG A 225 16.14 -13.16 -9.18
C ARG A 225 16.39 -14.65 -9.37
N GLU A 226 15.97 -15.21 -10.51
CA GLU A 226 16.39 -16.56 -10.90
C GLU A 226 17.92 -16.72 -10.86
N GLY A 227 18.40 -17.76 -10.19
CA GLY A 227 19.84 -18.01 -10.01
C GLY A 227 20.53 -17.17 -8.92
N ALA A 228 19.82 -16.29 -8.19
CA ALA A 228 20.38 -15.60 -7.02
C ALA A 228 20.66 -16.54 -5.82
N SER A 229 20.07 -17.74 -5.85
CA SER A 229 20.26 -18.78 -4.85
C SER A 229 19.86 -20.16 -5.37
N ASP A 230 20.32 -21.19 -4.69
CA ASP A 230 19.93 -22.59 -4.90
C ASP A 230 18.59 -22.96 -4.23
N SER A 231 17.93 -22.01 -3.56
CA SER A 231 16.65 -22.25 -2.88
C SER A 231 15.58 -22.67 -3.90
N PRO A 232 14.79 -23.74 -3.64
CA PRO A 232 13.76 -24.17 -4.57
C PRO A 232 12.68 -23.09 -4.73
N ALA A 233 12.14 -22.97 -5.94
CA ALA A 233 11.00 -22.10 -6.20
C ALA A 233 9.74 -22.70 -5.57
N LEU A 234 9.04 -21.93 -4.74
CA LEU A 234 7.66 -22.22 -4.33
C LEU A 234 6.69 -21.85 -5.45
N ALA A 235 6.97 -20.72 -6.11
CA ALA A 235 6.23 -20.19 -7.25
C ALA A 235 7.11 -19.14 -7.98
N TRP A 236 6.56 -18.59 -9.05
CA TRP A 236 7.18 -17.56 -9.89
C TRP A 236 6.24 -16.38 -10.04
N LEU A 237 6.77 -15.16 -9.90
CA LEU A 237 6.06 -13.96 -10.28
C LEU A 237 6.31 -13.72 -11.78
N LEU A 238 5.27 -13.82 -12.59
CA LEU A 238 5.37 -13.67 -14.04
C LEU A 238 5.11 -12.24 -14.49
N GLY A 239 4.20 -11.53 -13.83
CA GLY A 239 3.87 -10.14 -14.09
C GLY A 239 3.12 -9.53 -12.92
N SER A 240 3.18 -8.20 -12.81
CA SER A 240 2.48 -7.44 -11.77
C SER A 240 2.20 -6.04 -12.26
N ALA A 241 1.14 -5.42 -11.76
CA ALA A 241 0.84 -4.03 -12.08
C ALA A 241 0.14 -3.35 -10.89
N THR A 242 0.26 -2.02 -10.83
CA THR A 242 -0.53 -1.14 -9.97
C THR A 242 -1.20 -0.07 -10.80
N ASN A 243 -2.35 0.45 -10.37
CA ASN A 243 -2.96 1.65 -10.96
C ASN A 243 -3.88 2.39 -9.99
N ASN A 244 -4.53 3.46 -10.47
CA ASN A 244 -5.60 4.14 -9.75
C ASN A 244 -6.91 4.22 -10.57
N ASN A 245 -8.05 4.19 -9.89
CA ASN A 245 -9.37 4.38 -10.49
C ASN A 245 -9.66 5.83 -10.91
N ALA A 246 -8.98 6.82 -10.31
CA ALA A 246 -9.18 8.25 -10.52
C ALA A 246 -10.66 8.69 -10.43
N HIS A 247 -11.41 8.10 -9.49
CA HIS A 247 -12.87 8.21 -9.47
C HIS A 247 -13.43 8.78 -8.17
N HIS A 248 -13.21 8.10 -7.05
CA HIS A 248 -13.76 8.48 -5.75
C HIS A 248 -12.93 7.89 -4.61
N MET A 249 -12.96 8.52 -3.43
CA MET A 249 -12.15 8.09 -2.29
C MET A 249 -12.57 6.72 -1.75
N THR A 250 -13.87 6.44 -1.65
CA THR A 250 -14.38 5.21 -1.00
C THR A 250 -15.26 4.34 -1.89
N ALA A 251 -15.48 4.73 -3.15
CA ALA A 251 -16.41 4.03 -4.04
C ALA A 251 -15.70 3.65 -5.34
N PRO A 252 -15.81 2.39 -5.81
CA PRO A 252 -15.28 2.01 -7.10
C PRO A 252 -16.14 2.57 -8.24
N PRO A 253 -15.58 2.73 -9.46
CA PRO A 253 -16.36 3.05 -10.64
C PRO A 253 -17.23 1.85 -11.06
N LYS A 254 -18.49 2.09 -11.43
CA LYS A 254 -19.47 1.03 -11.77
C LYS A 254 -19.00 0.07 -12.87
N GLU A 255 -18.31 0.60 -13.88
CA GLU A 255 -17.84 -0.19 -15.04
C GLU A 255 -16.58 -1.02 -14.76
N ALA A 256 -16.07 -1.00 -13.53
CA ALA A 256 -14.90 -1.77 -13.10
C ALA A 256 -13.60 -1.54 -13.89
N ALA A 257 -13.50 -0.40 -14.59
CA ALA A 257 -12.43 -0.14 -15.56
C ALA A 257 -11.03 -0.23 -14.94
N GLY A 258 -10.80 0.31 -13.74
CA GLY A 258 -9.46 0.25 -13.13
C GLY A 258 -9.04 -1.15 -12.68
N SER A 259 -9.94 -1.91 -12.05
CA SER A 259 -9.71 -3.31 -11.66
C SER A 259 -9.46 -4.20 -12.89
N ARG A 260 -10.24 -3.99 -13.96
CA ARG A 260 -10.00 -4.66 -15.24
C ARG A 260 -8.62 -4.33 -15.81
N ARG A 261 -8.30 -3.03 -15.95
CA ARG A 261 -7.04 -2.56 -16.55
C ARG A 261 -5.81 -3.04 -15.79
N VAL A 262 -5.84 -3.07 -14.45
CA VAL A 262 -4.68 -3.53 -13.67
C VAL A 262 -4.42 -5.03 -13.90
N MET A 263 -5.47 -5.85 -13.99
CA MET A 263 -5.35 -7.26 -14.31
C MET A 263 -4.87 -7.48 -15.75
N GLU A 264 -5.41 -6.75 -16.73
CA GLU A 264 -4.96 -6.81 -18.12
C GLU A 264 -3.49 -6.40 -18.26
N THR A 265 -3.06 -5.34 -17.56
CA THR A 265 -1.66 -4.88 -17.57
C THR A 265 -0.73 -5.93 -16.93
N ALA A 266 -1.13 -6.55 -15.82
CA ALA A 266 -0.35 -7.61 -15.20
C ALA A 266 -0.21 -8.84 -16.12
N LEU A 267 -1.26 -9.20 -16.86
CA LEU A 267 -1.22 -10.26 -17.87
C LEU A 267 -0.31 -9.90 -19.05
N GLU A 268 -0.38 -8.66 -19.54
CA GLU A 268 0.48 -8.16 -20.61
C GLU A 268 1.96 -8.21 -20.22
N LEU A 269 2.30 -7.74 -19.01
CA LEU A 269 3.66 -7.81 -18.47
C LEU A 269 4.13 -9.25 -18.22
N ALA A 270 3.21 -10.16 -17.90
CA ALA A 270 3.49 -11.59 -17.84
C ALA A 270 3.65 -12.24 -19.23
N GLY A 271 3.27 -11.56 -20.31
CA GLY A 271 3.20 -12.15 -21.65
C GLY A 271 2.17 -13.29 -21.74
N LEU A 272 1.09 -13.20 -20.97
CA LEU A 272 0.00 -14.17 -20.89
C LEU A 272 -1.31 -13.57 -21.38
N LYS A 273 -2.24 -14.45 -21.76
CA LYS A 273 -3.61 -14.08 -22.14
C LYS A 273 -4.60 -14.56 -21.07
N PRO A 274 -5.83 -14.04 -21.05
CA PRO A 274 -6.89 -14.56 -20.17
C PRO A 274 -7.08 -16.09 -20.27
N GLN A 275 -6.76 -16.72 -21.42
CA GLN A 275 -6.88 -18.17 -21.63
C GLN A 275 -5.86 -19.00 -20.82
N ASP A 276 -4.73 -18.39 -20.43
CA ASP A 276 -3.64 -19.07 -19.73
C ASP A 276 -3.86 -19.11 -18.20
N ILE A 277 -4.91 -18.44 -17.71
CA ILE A 277 -5.26 -18.37 -16.29
C ILE A 277 -6.18 -19.54 -15.92
N GLU A 278 -5.89 -20.16 -14.78
CA GLU A 278 -6.57 -21.35 -14.26
C GLU A 278 -7.26 -21.11 -12.92
N HIS A 279 -6.81 -20.10 -12.16
CA HIS A 279 -7.33 -19.72 -10.85
C HIS A 279 -7.31 -18.20 -10.64
N ILE A 280 -8.25 -17.70 -9.84
CA ILE A 280 -8.36 -16.28 -9.50
C ILE A 280 -8.49 -16.16 -7.99
N CYS A 281 -7.68 -15.31 -7.36
CA CYS A 281 -7.94 -14.83 -6.01
C CYS A 281 -8.50 -13.42 -6.11
N ALA A 282 -9.79 -13.27 -5.79
CA ALA A 282 -10.49 -12.01 -5.83
C ALA A 282 -10.23 -11.17 -4.57
N HIS A 283 -10.44 -9.86 -4.69
CA HIS A 283 -10.43 -8.94 -3.56
C HIS A 283 -11.65 -9.15 -2.64
N ALA A 284 -12.84 -9.39 -3.19
CA ALA A 284 -14.02 -9.99 -2.55
C ALA A 284 -14.24 -9.59 -1.08
N THR A 285 -14.69 -8.35 -0.88
CA THR A 285 -14.78 -7.73 0.45
C THR A 285 -16.12 -7.92 1.14
N SER A 286 -17.07 -8.63 0.51
CA SER A 286 -18.45 -8.72 1.01
C SER A 286 -19.16 -7.36 1.06
N THR A 287 -18.62 -6.34 0.38
CA THR A 287 -19.32 -5.08 0.15
C THR A 287 -20.04 -5.13 -1.18
N LYS A 288 -21.22 -4.50 -1.26
CA LYS A 288 -22.05 -4.52 -2.47
C LYS A 288 -21.28 -3.98 -3.67
N ALA A 289 -20.77 -2.76 -3.55
CA ALA A 289 -20.09 -2.07 -4.64
C ALA A 289 -18.83 -2.79 -5.14
N ASN A 290 -17.94 -3.26 -4.24
CA ASN A 290 -16.70 -3.89 -4.69
C ASN A 290 -16.95 -5.26 -5.31
N ASP A 291 -17.79 -6.10 -4.70
CA ASP A 291 -18.01 -7.47 -5.19
C ASP A 291 -18.72 -7.44 -6.56
N GLU A 292 -19.70 -6.54 -6.76
CA GLU A 292 -20.35 -6.31 -8.07
C GLU A 292 -19.36 -5.84 -9.13
N THR A 293 -18.55 -4.84 -8.77
CA THR A 293 -17.55 -4.26 -9.66
C THR A 293 -16.49 -5.30 -10.03
N GLU A 294 -16.01 -6.07 -9.07
CA GLU A 294 -15.01 -7.11 -9.32
C GLU A 294 -15.56 -8.22 -10.20
N ALA A 295 -16.79 -8.71 -9.93
CA ALA A 295 -17.45 -9.68 -10.80
C ALA A 295 -17.61 -9.13 -12.24
N ALA A 296 -17.92 -7.84 -12.41
CA ALA A 296 -17.97 -7.21 -13.72
C ALA A 296 -16.60 -7.16 -14.42
N ALA A 297 -15.52 -6.82 -13.70
CA ALA A 297 -14.16 -6.88 -14.27
C ALA A 297 -13.81 -8.30 -14.72
N LEU A 298 -14.12 -9.31 -13.90
CA LEU A 298 -13.87 -10.71 -14.23
C LEU A 298 -14.67 -11.15 -15.46
N ARG A 299 -15.94 -10.75 -15.58
CA ARG A 299 -16.75 -11.02 -16.78
C ARG A 299 -16.13 -10.39 -18.02
N ASN A 300 -15.67 -9.14 -17.92
CA ASN A 300 -15.08 -8.41 -19.03
C ASN A 300 -13.77 -9.04 -19.53
N ILE A 301 -12.97 -9.65 -18.64
CA ILE A 301 -11.68 -10.27 -19.00
C ILE A 301 -11.86 -11.71 -19.48
N PHE A 302 -12.65 -12.51 -18.75
CA PHE A 302 -12.71 -13.96 -18.95
C PHE A 302 -13.92 -14.43 -19.77
N GLY A 303 -14.96 -13.61 -19.90
CA GLY A 303 -16.16 -13.91 -20.69
C GLY A 303 -16.73 -15.29 -20.38
N ASP A 304 -16.96 -16.08 -21.43
CA ASP A 304 -17.53 -17.43 -21.33
C ASP A 304 -16.68 -18.44 -20.54
N ARG A 305 -15.40 -18.15 -20.28
CA ARG A 305 -14.55 -19.00 -19.43
C ARG A 305 -14.79 -18.79 -17.94
N LEU A 306 -15.31 -17.64 -17.51
CA LEU A 306 -15.45 -17.31 -16.09
C LEU A 306 -16.18 -18.40 -15.27
N PRO A 307 -17.28 -19.03 -15.74
CA PRO A 307 -17.96 -20.10 -15.00
C PRO A 307 -17.09 -21.35 -14.74
N THR A 308 -15.97 -21.52 -15.46
CA THR A 308 -15.06 -22.67 -15.34
C THR A 308 -13.83 -22.38 -14.46
N LEU A 309 -13.63 -21.10 -14.12
CA LEU A 309 -12.52 -20.64 -13.29
C LEU A 309 -12.97 -20.64 -11.83
N THR A 310 -12.12 -21.19 -10.96
CA THR A 310 -12.35 -21.05 -9.52
C THR A 310 -11.92 -19.65 -9.12
N VAL A 311 -12.78 -18.92 -8.42
CA VAL A 311 -12.51 -17.61 -7.85
C VAL A 311 -12.52 -17.74 -6.33
N THR A 312 -11.39 -17.56 -5.66
CA THR A 312 -11.36 -17.59 -4.18
C THR A 312 -11.68 -16.23 -3.59
N ALA A 313 -12.44 -16.25 -2.48
CA ALA A 313 -12.70 -15.10 -1.64
C ALA A 313 -12.24 -15.39 -0.20
N HIS A 314 -10.91 -15.44 -0.02
CA HIS A 314 -10.26 -15.86 1.24
C HIS A 314 -10.63 -14.99 2.44
N LYS A 315 -11.03 -13.74 2.19
CA LYS A 315 -11.50 -12.84 3.25
C LYS A 315 -12.63 -13.49 4.04
N SER A 316 -13.55 -14.26 3.44
CA SER A 316 -14.65 -14.93 4.17
C SER A 316 -14.19 -15.65 5.45
N GLN A 317 -12.95 -16.17 5.46
CA GLN A 317 -12.31 -16.83 6.60
C GLN A 317 -11.30 -15.93 7.33
N LEU A 318 -10.41 -15.27 6.60
CA LEU A 318 -9.31 -14.47 7.18
C LEU A 318 -9.77 -13.12 7.74
N GLY A 319 -10.95 -12.65 7.34
CA GLY A 319 -11.32 -11.24 7.37
C GLY A 319 -10.45 -10.39 6.44
N HIS A 320 -10.69 -9.09 6.45
CA HIS A 320 -9.88 -8.14 5.69
C HIS A 320 -8.67 -7.70 6.51
N LEU A 321 -7.51 -8.31 6.25
CA LEU A 321 -6.23 -8.02 6.92
C LEU A 321 -5.60 -6.67 6.52
N LEU A 322 -6.39 -5.62 6.32
CA LEU A 322 -5.93 -4.28 5.95
C LEU A 322 -4.89 -4.30 4.80
N GLY A 323 -3.72 -3.68 4.97
CA GLY A 323 -2.63 -3.64 3.98
C GLY A 323 -1.89 -4.97 3.81
N VAL A 324 -2.09 -5.92 4.73
CA VAL A 324 -1.55 -7.29 4.66
C VAL A 324 -2.31 -8.16 3.66
N ALA A 325 -3.59 -7.84 3.42
CA ALA A 325 -4.54 -8.69 2.71
C ALA A 325 -3.98 -9.26 1.39
N GLY A 326 -3.50 -8.42 0.49
CA GLY A 326 -3.00 -8.87 -0.82
C GLY A 326 -1.80 -9.82 -0.73
N LEU A 327 -0.90 -9.64 0.24
CA LEU A 327 0.27 -10.52 0.41
C LEU A 327 -0.10 -11.84 1.08
N ALA A 328 -0.96 -11.81 2.10
CA ALA A 328 -1.49 -13.01 2.74
C ALA A 328 -2.29 -13.87 1.74
N GLU A 329 -3.13 -13.25 0.92
CA GLU A 329 -3.92 -13.92 -0.12
C GLU A 329 -3.04 -14.53 -1.22
N ALA A 330 -1.96 -13.84 -1.61
CA ALA A 330 -0.95 -14.41 -2.51
C ALA A 330 -0.24 -15.63 -1.89
N ALA A 331 0.15 -15.56 -0.61
CA ALA A 331 0.77 -16.67 0.10
C ALA A 331 -0.16 -17.90 0.20
N VAL A 332 -1.44 -17.69 0.54
CA VAL A 332 -2.48 -18.73 0.56
C VAL A 332 -2.72 -19.30 -0.84
N THR A 333 -2.74 -18.46 -1.87
CA THR A 333 -2.89 -18.91 -3.27
C THR A 333 -1.73 -19.79 -3.72
N ILE A 334 -0.49 -19.43 -3.38
CA ILE A 334 0.70 -20.26 -3.65
C ILE A 334 0.62 -21.57 -2.86
N LYS A 335 0.20 -21.53 -1.60
CA LYS A 335 0.01 -22.74 -0.78
C LYS A 335 -1.06 -23.68 -1.38
N ALA A 336 -2.17 -23.11 -1.86
CA ALA A 336 -3.21 -23.85 -2.57
C ALA A 336 -2.70 -24.50 -3.88
N MET A 337 -1.85 -23.77 -4.61
CA MET A 337 -1.19 -24.25 -5.83
C MET A 337 -0.29 -25.45 -5.53
N ILE A 338 0.54 -25.36 -4.47
CA ILE A 338 1.45 -26.43 -4.04
C ILE A 338 0.68 -27.68 -3.58
N GLU A 339 -0.39 -27.50 -2.80
CA GLU A 339 -1.14 -28.64 -2.24
C GLU A 339 -2.21 -29.20 -3.18
N GLY A 340 -2.56 -28.51 -4.27
CA GLY A 340 -3.69 -28.87 -5.14
C GLY A 340 -5.04 -28.82 -4.44
N LYS A 341 -5.15 -27.96 -3.41
CA LYS A 341 -6.33 -27.80 -2.55
C LYS A 341 -6.75 -26.35 -2.50
N ILE A 342 -8.01 -26.08 -2.75
CA ILE A 342 -8.59 -24.74 -2.69
C ILE A 342 -9.52 -24.68 -1.47
N PRO A 343 -9.22 -23.86 -0.44
CA PRO A 343 -10.12 -23.63 0.68
C PRO A 343 -11.50 -23.11 0.22
N PRO A 344 -12.58 -23.45 0.94
CA PRO A 344 -13.92 -22.97 0.61
C PRO A 344 -14.09 -21.47 0.86
N THR A 345 -15.02 -20.83 0.15
CA THR A 345 -15.60 -19.55 0.56
C THR A 345 -16.78 -19.84 1.48
N ILE A 346 -16.66 -19.47 2.75
CA ILE A 346 -17.68 -19.71 3.77
C ILE A 346 -18.77 -18.63 3.76
N ASN A 347 -19.89 -18.88 4.47
CA ASN A 347 -21.03 -17.95 4.65
C ASN A 347 -21.77 -17.55 3.36
N HIS A 348 -21.69 -18.38 2.33
CA HIS A 348 -22.31 -18.15 1.04
C HIS A 348 -23.51 -19.09 0.84
N ASP A 349 -24.71 -18.53 0.89
CA ASP A 349 -25.99 -19.23 0.73
C ASP A 349 -26.52 -19.07 -0.70
N ASP A 350 -26.57 -17.84 -1.22
CA ASP A 350 -27.19 -17.47 -2.50
C ASP A 350 -26.31 -16.47 -3.27
N MET A 351 -25.90 -16.83 -4.49
CA MET A 351 -25.11 -15.94 -5.36
C MET A 351 -25.92 -14.69 -5.72
N ASP A 352 -25.31 -13.51 -5.58
CA ASP A 352 -25.92 -12.27 -6.06
C ASP A 352 -26.06 -12.29 -7.59
N PRO A 353 -27.23 -11.97 -8.17
CA PRO A 353 -27.44 -11.86 -9.61
C PRO A 353 -26.38 -11.00 -10.34
N ASP A 354 -25.91 -9.91 -9.72
CA ASP A 354 -24.91 -9.02 -10.29
C ASP A 354 -23.49 -9.60 -10.23
N CYS A 355 -23.29 -10.71 -9.50
CA CYS A 355 -22.02 -11.43 -9.38
C CYS A 355 -21.96 -12.71 -10.23
N ILE A 356 -23.06 -13.14 -10.85
CA ILE A 356 -23.08 -14.28 -11.77
C ILE A 356 -22.16 -14.01 -12.98
N PRO A 357 -21.40 -14.99 -13.51
CA PRO A 357 -21.35 -16.41 -13.13
C PRO A 357 -20.11 -16.78 -12.32
N VAL A 358 -19.65 -15.93 -11.38
CA VAL A 358 -18.46 -16.23 -10.55
C VAL A 358 -18.66 -17.56 -9.80
N ASP A 359 -17.71 -18.48 -9.93
CA ASP A 359 -17.63 -19.68 -9.08
C ASP A 359 -16.72 -19.40 -7.89
N CYS A 360 -17.31 -18.93 -6.79
CA CYS A 360 -16.59 -18.52 -5.60
C CYS A 360 -16.11 -19.71 -4.73
N ASN A 361 -16.29 -20.96 -5.17
CA ASN A 361 -16.11 -22.17 -4.34
C ASN A 361 -16.91 -22.14 -3.02
N PRO A 362 -18.24 -21.96 -3.06
CA PRO A 362 -19.03 -21.80 -1.83
C PRO A 362 -19.12 -23.10 -1.03
N GLY A 363 -19.22 -22.99 0.29
CA GLY A 363 -19.54 -24.09 1.20
C GLY A 363 -18.52 -24.28 2.31
N THR A 364 -18.32 -25.53 2.72
CA THR A 364 -17.39 -25.91 3.82
C THR A 364 -16.38 -26.96 3.41
N GLN A 365 -16.37 -27.36 2.14
CA GLN A 365 -15.54 -28.44 1.63
C GLN A 365 -14.39 -27.91 0.80
N VAL A 366 -13.21 -28.49 0.99
CA VAL A 366 -12.06 -28.22 0.13
C VAL A 366 -12.34 -28.70 -1.29
N ARG A 367 -11.99 -27.89 -2.28
CA ARG A 367 -11.98 -28.31 -3.68
C ARG A 367 -10.59 -28.82 -4.03
N ASN A 368 -10.48 -30.11 -4.36
CA ASN A 368 -9.25 -30.70 -4.88
C ASN A 368 -9.11 -30.35 -6.37
N LYS A 369 -8.24 -29.39 -6.68
CA LYS A 369 -7.97 -28.92 -8.05
C LYS A 369 -6.55 -28.40 -8.10
N SER A 370 -5.72 -29.01 -8.93
CA SER A 370 -4.42 -28.45 -9.30
C SER A 370 -4.60 -27.32 -10.30
N PHE A 371 -3.82 -26.26 -10.13
CA PHE A 371 -3.69 -25.18 -11.10
C PHE A 371 -2.24 -24.74 -11.16
N ALA A 372 -1.79 -24.27 -12.32
CA ALA A 372 -0.43 -23.80 -12.54
C ALA A 372 -0.31 -22.28 -12.54
N THR A 373 -1.37 -21.55 -12.91
CA THR A 373 -1.29 -20.09 -13.08
C THR A 373 -2.50 -19.42 -12.44
N ALA A 374 -2.23 -18.45 -11.58
CA ALA A 374 -3.23 -17.68 -10.85
C ALA A 374 -3.04 -16.18 -11.04
N ILE A 375 -4.14 -15.45 -11.00
CA ILE A 375 -4.12 -13.99 -10.82
C ILE A 375 -4.65 -13.66 -9.42
N THR A 376 -3.96 -12.79 -8.70
CA THR A 376 -4.46 -12.20 -7.45
C THR A 376 -4.81 -10.75 -7.70
N ASN A 377 -5.97 -10.30 -7.21
CA ASN A 377 -6.44 -8.93 -7.36
C ASN A 377 -6.62 -8.27 -6.00
N SER A 378 -6.26 -7.00 -5.90
CA SER A 378 -6.39 -6.21 -4.67
C SER A 378 -6.79 -4.79 -4.99
N ALA A 379 -7.78 -4.28 -4.25
CA ALA A 379 -8.24 -2.90 -4.36
C ALA A 379 -8.19 -2.23 -2.99
N GLY A 380 -7.95 -0.92 -2.96
CA GLY A 380 -7.81 -0.12 -1.75
C GLY A 380 -8.55 1.20 -1.85
N ILE A 381 -8.81 1.79 -0.67
CA ILE A 381 -9.36 3.13 -0.52
C ILE A 381 -8.52 4.12 -1.34
N GLY A 382 -9.18 5.10 -1.95
CA GLY A 382 -8.60 6.06 -2.88
C GLY A 382 -8.45 5.55 -4.30
N GLY A 383 -9.00 4.37 -4.60
CA GLY A 383 -8.99 3.78 -5.94
C GLY A 383 -7.70 3.05 -6.29
N ASN A 384 -6.85 2.74 -5.31
CA ASN A 384 -5.60 2.02 -5.49
C ASN A 384 -5.88 0.57 -5.90
N ASN A 385 -5.33 0.10 -7.01
CA ASN A 385 -5.42 -1.32 -7.36
C ASN A 385 -4.03 -1.92 -7.60
N SER A 386 -3.93 -3.23 -7.34
CA SER A 386 -2.74 -4.03 -7.64
C SER A 386 -3.15 -5.42 -8.07
N SER A 387 -2.43 -5.99 -9.04
CA SER A 387 -2.63 -7.38 -9.46
C SER A 387 -1.31 -8.10 -9.69
N LEU A 388 -1.26 -9.38 -9.31
CA LEU A 388 -0.09 -10.26 -9.48
C LEU A 388 -0.48 -11.47 -10.33
N VAL A 389 0.40 -11.87 -11.24
CA VAL A 389 0.29 -13.11 -12.00
C VAL A 389 1.37 -14.06 -11.49
N ILE A 390 0.93 -15.15 -10.85
CA ILE A 390 1.78 -16.12 -10.16
C ILE A 390 1.66 -17.47 -10.84
N SER A 391 2.79 -18.18 -11.01
CA SER A 391 2.80 -19.52 -11.61
C SER A 391 3.69 -20.52 -10.89
N ALA A 392 3.34 -21.80 -11.00
CA ALA A 392 4.17 -22.91 -10.56
C ALA A 392 5.44 -23.09 -11.43
N LYS A 393 5.48 -22.45 -12.61
CA LYS A 393 6.58 -22.58 -13.58
C LYS A 393 7.13 -21.21 -13.98
N PRO A 394 8.44 -21.11 -14.27
CA PRO A 394 9.02 -19.89 -14.83
C PRO A 394 8.47 -19.62 -16.24
N GLN A 395 8.60 -18.38 -16.71
CA GLN A 395 8.23 -17.98 -18.06
C GLN A 395 9.31 -17.10 -18.70
N HIS A 396 10.15 -17.70 -19.54
CA HIS A 396 11.22 -17.02 -20.27
C HIS A 396 10.76 -16.09 -21.42
N LYS A 397 9.50 -15.62 -21.43
CA LYS A 397 8.93 -14.81 -22.53
C LYS A 397 8.56 -13.38 -22.16
N ALA A 398 8.87 -12.92 -20.94
CA ALA A 398 8.61 -11.54 -20.56
C ALA A 398 9.34 -10.55 -21.50
N PRO A 399 8.78 -9.35 -21.75
CA PRO A 399 9.39 -8.34 -22.61
C PRO A 399 10.84 -8.03 -22.20
N LYS A 400 11.70 -7.71 -23.18
CA LYS A 400 13.03 -7.20 -22.88
C LYS A 400 12.89 -5.82 -22.25
N PHE A 401 13.36 -5.71 -21.02
CA PHE A 401 13.38 -4.47 -20.26
C PHE A 401 14.69 -3.73 -20.48
N GLN A 402 14.61 -2.42 -20.69
CA GLN A 402 15.77 -1.53 -20.84
C GLN A 402 15.65 -0.38 -19.86
N MET A 403 16.65 -0.24 -18.98
CA MET A 403 16.74 0.89 -18.06
C MET A 403 16.85 2.20 -18.84
N LEU A 404 16.14 3.23 -18.36
CA LEU A 404 16.44 4.60 -18.74
C LEU A 404 17.76 5.04 -18.11
N ASP A 405 18.55 5.81 -18.86
CA ASP A 405 19.73 6.50 -18.33
C ASP A 405 19.33 7.81 -17.63
N LYS A 406 18.27 8.45 -18.14
CA LYS A 406 17.78 9.74 -17.68
C LYS A 406 16.25 9.78 -17.66
N VAL A 407 15.71 10.56 -16.74
CA VAL A 407 14.33 11.07 -16.79
C VAL A 407 14.34 12.58 -16.91
N TYR A 408 13.37 13.12 -17.64
CA TYR A 408 13.30 14.55 -17.94
C TYR A 408 12.17 15.19 -17.16
N VAL A 409 12.50 16.20 -16.36
CA VAL A 409 11.56 17.01 -15.60
C VAL A 409 10.99 18.07 -16.54
N GLN A 410 9.77 17.85 -17.01
CA GLN A 410 9.07 18.74 -17.95
C GLN A 410 8.54 19.99 -17.27
N SER A 411 8.04 19.85 -16.05
CA SER A 411 7.61 20.96 -15.21
C SER A 411 7.83 20.60 -13.75
N MET A 412 7.99 21.63 -12.92
CA MET A 412 8.03 21.51 -11.48
C MET A 412 7.25 22.64 -10.83
N ALA A 413 6.62 22.36 -9.70
CA ALA A 413 5.93 23.35 -8.89
C ALA A 413 6.01 22.98 -7.41
N TRP A 414 5.77 23.97 -6.55
CA TRP A 414 5.94 23.81 -5.12
C TRP A 414 5.00 24.70 -4.31
N VAL A 415 4.77 24.27 -3.08
CA VAL A 415 4.28 25.06 -1.97
C VAL A 415 5.28 24.88 -0.84
N VAL A 416 6.06 25.91 -0.53
CA VAL A 416 7.00 25.92 0.58
C VAL A 416 6.68 27.11 1.50
N PRO A 417 7.15 27.12 2.76
CA PRO A 417 6.84 28.18 3.73
C PRO A 417 6.99 29.60 3.21
N ASP A 418 8.05 29.86 2.44
CA ASP A 418 8.38 31.21 1.97
C ASP A 418 7.78 31.54 0.59
N ASN A 419 7.28 30.55 -0.17
CA ASN A 419 6.90 30.75 -1.56
C ASN A 419 5.94 29.68 -2.11
N VAL A 420 5.05 30.10 -3.01
CA VAL A 420 4.25 29.22 -3.86
C VAL A 420 4.54 29.56 -5.31
N GLY A 421 4.98 28.57 -6.09
CA GLY A 421 5.51 28.85 -7.42
C GLY A 421 5.64 27.63 -8.33
N LYS A 422 6.14 27.90 -9.54
CA LYS A 422 6.45 26.89 -10.56
C LYS A 422 7.63 27.33 -11.42
N GLY A 423 8.32 26.37 -12.04
CA GLY A 423 9.48 26.61 -12.90
C GLY A 423 10.81 26.33 -12.21
N LYS A 424 11.91 26.89 -12.71
CA LYS A 424 13.27 26.54 -12.23
C LYS A 424 13.73 27.28 -10.97
N GLU A 425 12.98 28.30 -10.53
CA GLU A 425 13.35 29.17 -9.42
C GLU A 425 13.59 28.40 -8.12
N LEU A 426 12.84 27.32 -7.86
CA LEU A 426 13.07 26.43 -6.72
C LEU A 426 14.53 25.98 -6.57
N LEU A 427 15.23 25.78 -7.69
CA LEU A 427 16.60 25.30 -7.72
C LEU A 427 17.66 26.38 -7.42
N ASP A 428 17.25 27.64 -7.36
CA ASP A 428 18.11 28.80 -7.06
C ASP A 428 17.98 29.26 -5.60
N HIS A 429 17.05 28.67 -4.82
CA HIS A 429 16.70 29.08 -3.46
C HIS A 429 16.87 27.95 -2.42
N PRO A 430 18.11 27.48 -2.14
CA PRO A 430 18.36 26.46 -1.12
C PRO A 430 17.92 26.87 0.29
N GLU A 431 17.79 28.16 0.56
CA GLU A 431 17.31 28.70 1.82
C GLU A 431 15.84 28.38 2.11
N TRP A 432 15.00 28.15 1.10
CA TRP A 432 13.59 27.78 1.28
C TRP A 432 13.41 26.41 1.93
N PHE A 433 14.48 25.60 1.99
CA PHE A 433 14.48 24.28 2.61
C PHE A 433 15.02 24.26 4.03
N LYS A 434 15.28 25.43 4.63
CA LYS A 434 15.70 25.53 6.03
C LYS A 434 14.49 25.42 6.95
N CYS A 435 14.51 24.46 7.87
CA CYS A 435 13.44 24.30 8.86
C CYS A 435 13.77 25.04 10.17
N THR A 436 13.06 26.14 10.42
CA THR A 436 13.00 26.91 11.66
C THR A 436 11.61 26.73 12.32
N ASP A 437 11.41 27.24 13.54
CA ASP A 437 10.10 27.18 14.19
C ASP A 437 9.05 28.00 13.41
N ALA A 438 9.46 29.13 12.85
CA ALA A 438 8.59 29.96 12.02
C ALA A 438 8.18 29.25 10.72
N THR A 439 9.14 28.66 10.00
CA THR A 439 8.84 27.98 8.73
C THR A 439 8.08 26.67 8.94
N ASN A 440 8.27 25.98 10.07
CA ASN A 440 7.49 24.80 10.44
C ASN A 440 5.99 25.15 10.58
N MET A 441 5.67 26.34 11.07
CA MET A 441 4.29 26.82 11.30
C MET A 441 3.69 27.66 10.18
N ALA A 442 4.50 28.14 9.23
CA ALA A 442 4.09 29.11 8.22
C ALA A 442 2.88 28.69 7.36
N LEU A 443 2.66 27.38 7.17
CA LEU A 443 1.61 26.85 6.30
C LEU A 443 0.38 26.34 7.05
N GLN A 444 0.27 26.51 8.37
CA GLN A 444 -0.87 25.98 9.14
C GLN A 444 -2.23 26.49 8.65
N ASP A 445 -2.31 27.75 8.21
CA ASP A 445 -3.53 28.39 7.70
C ASP A 445 -3.61 28.39 6.16
N PHE A 446 -2.77 27.60 5.48
CA PHE A 446 -2.74 27.56 4.03
C PHE A 446 -4.10 27.13 3.43
N SER A 447 -4.52 27.82 2.36
CA SER A 447 -5.77 27.50 1.64
C SER A 447 -5.54 27.24 0.15
N ALA A 448 -5.93 26.05 -0.31
CA ALA A 448 -5.84 25.65 -1.71
C ALA A 448 -6.89 26.33 -2.62
N LYS A 449 -7.85 27.08 -2.06
CA LYS A 449 -8.99 27.66 -2.81
C LYS A 449 -8.58 28.56 -3.97
N ASN A 450 -7.44 29.23 -3.87
CA ASN A 450 -6.95 30.13 -4.93
C ASN A 450 -6.26 29.39 -6.09
N TYR A 451 -5.99 28.10 -5.94
CA TYR A 451 -5.20 27.30 -6.89
C TYR A 451 -5.99 26.16 -7.52
N LEU A 452 -7.19 25.89 -7.01
CA LEU A 452 -8.06 24.82 -7.46
C LEU A 452 -9.36 25.40 -8.01
N LYS A 453 -9.88 24.80 -9.09
CA LYS A 453 -11.17 25.20 -9.67
C LYS A 453 -12.33 25.04 -8.68
N SER A 454 -12.26 24.02 -7.83
CA SER A 454 -13.19 23.79 -6.73
C SER A 454 -12.51 22.99 -5.62
N VAL A 455 -12.89 23.24 -4.37
CA VAL A 455 -12.56 22.37 -3.22
C VAL A 455 -13.84 21.64 -2.85
N LYS A 456 -13.87 20.32 -3.07
CA LYS A 456 -15.04 19.47 -2.78
C LYS A 456 -14.88 18.84 -1.40
N GLY A 457 -15.88 19.02 -0.55
CA GLY A 457 -15.91 18.36 0.77
C GLY A 457 -14.82 18.86 1.73
N TYR A 458 -14.49 18.00 2.70
CA TYR A 458 -13.37 18.23 3.62
C TYR A 458 -12.06 18.01 2.87
N LEU A 459 -11.11 18.93 3.06
CA LEU A 459 -9.76 18.84 2.49
C LEU A 459 -8.79 19.20 3.60
N ASP A 460 -7.95 18.25 3.97
CA ASP A 460 -6.91 18.46 4.97
C ASP A 460 -5.73 19.23 4.40
N LEU A 461 -4.83 19.69 5.28
CA LEU A 461 -3.69 20.51 4.89
C LEU A 461 -2.76 19.76 3.92
N SER A 462 -2.48 18.47 4.16
CA SER A 462 -1.59 17.68 3.28
C SER A 462 -2.16 17.56 1.87
N GLY A 463 -3.46 17.24 1.75
CA GLY A 463 -4.17 17.22 0.48
C GLY A 463 -4.19 18.58 -0.21
N GLY A 464 -4.43 19.66 0.54
CA GLY A 464 -4.47 21.02 -0.01
C GLY A 464 -3.12 21.50 -0.55
N LEU A 465 -2.04 21.24 0.17
CA LEU A 465 -0.68 21.56 -0.26
C LEU A 465 -0.32 20.81 -1.54
N PHE A 466 -0.53 19.49 -1.56
CA PHE A 466 -0.12 18.68 -2.70
C PHE A 466 -1.00 18.90 -3.94
N LEU A 467 -2.33 19.02 -3.78
CA LEU A 467 -3.23 19.40 -4.89
C LEU A 467 -2.82 20.74 -5.51
N THR A 468 -2.40 21.71 -4.70
CA THR A 468 -1.92 23.00 -5.20
C THR A 468 -0.64 22.85 -6.02
N ALA A 469 0.37 22.17 -5.48
CA ALA A 469 1.62 21.92 -6.20
C ALA A 469 1.38 21.15 -7.51
N ALA A 470 0.55 20.10 -7.48
CA ALA A 470 0.16 19.35 -8.67
C ALA A 470 -0.59 20.21 -9.70
N SER A 471 -1.58 21.01 -9.28
CA SER A 471 -2.32 21.93 -10.16
C SER A 471 -1.37 22.89 -10.90
N LEU A 472 -0.44 23.51 -10.17
CA LEU A 472 0.55 24.43 -10.75
C LEU A 472 1.53 23.72 -11.69
N CYS A 473 1.92 22.48 -11.36
CA CYS A 473 2.82 21.65 -12.15
C CYS A 473 2.18 21.23 -13.48
N LEU A 474 0.90 20.86 -13.46
CA LEU A 474 0.16 20.38 -14.63
C LEU A 474 -0.38 21.50 -15.52
N GLY A 475 -0.64 22.68 -14.97
CA GLY A 475 -1.08 23.85 -15.73
C GLY A 475 -2.43 23.62 -16.42
N GLU A 476 -2.46 23.65 -17.75
CA GLU A 476 -3.71 23.51 -18.52
C GLU A 476 -4.20 22.06 -18.64
N ASP A 477 -3.35 21.07 -18.34
CA ASP A 477 -3.70 19.64 -18.37
C ASP A 477 -4.55 19.18 -17.16
N ILE A 478 -5.18 20.12 -16.45
CA ILE A 478 -6.04 19.81 -15.30
C ILE A 478 -7.48 19.48 -15.77
N GLY A 479 -7.99 18.33 -15.34
CA GLY A 479 -9.36 17.88 -15.62
C GLY A 479 -9.63 16.47 -15.11
N THR A 480 -10.89 16.09 -14.98
CA THR A 480 -11.30 14.80 -14.39
C THR A 480 -11.43 13.66 -15.40
N GLU A 481 -11.07 13.90 -16.67
CA GLU A 481 -11.08 12.85 -17.69
C GLU A 481 -10.01 11.81 -17.38
N LEU A 482 -10.39 10.53 -17.44
CA LEU A 482 -9.49 9.42 -17.11
C LEU A 482 -8.32 9.36 -18.11
N LYS A 483 -7.11 9.48 -17.58
CA LYS A 483 -5.84 9.38 -18.31
C LYS A 483 -5.17 8.07 -17.92
N GLU A 484 -5.45 7.03 -18.70
CA GLU A 484 -5.07 5.65 -18.37
C GLU A 484 -3.56 5.40 -18.38
N LYS A 485 -2.79 6.19 -19.14
CA LYS A 485 -1.33 6.10 -19.25
C LYS A 485 -0.56 7.19 -18.50
N LYS A 486 -1.25 8.00 -17.68
CA LYS A 486 -0.60 8.99 -16.81
C LYS A 486 -0.58 8.48 -15.39
N GLY A 487 0.61 8.19 -14.90
CA GLY A 487 0.83 7.62 -13.57
C GLY A 487 1.26 8.67 -12.55
N ILE A 488 1.21 8.29 -11.28
CA ILE A 488 1.60 9.13 -10.15
C ILE A 488 2.33 8.30 -9.10
N CYS A 489 3.39 8.87 -8.54
CA CYS A 489 4.01 8.34 -7.35
C CYS A 489 4.23 9.45 -6.33
N THR A 490 3.95 9.18 -5.07
CA THR A 490 4.11 10.18 -4.01
C THR A 490 4.92 9.68 -2.83
N GLY A 491 5.47 10.61 -2.05
CA GLY A 491 6.31 10.31 -0.89
C GLY A 491 6.06 11.25 0.29
N THR A 492 6.07 10.68 1.49
CA THR A 492 5.93 11.43 2.74
C THR A 492 6.59 10.65 3.89
N ARG A 493 7.18 11.32 4.88
CA ARG A 493 7.68 10.68 6.09
C ARG A 493 6.58 10.59 7.14
N PHE A 494 5.94 11.72 7.44
CA PHE A 494 4.94 11.81 8.51
C PHE A 494 3.50 11.76 7.99
N GLY A 495 3.31 11.88 6.69
CA GLY A 495 2.01 11.70 6.05
C GLY A 495 0.95 12.64 6.59
N ALA A 496 -0.21 12.05 6.89
CA ALA A 496 -1.39 12.77 7.32
C ALA A 496 -1.67 12.60 8.82
N ASN A 497 -0.61 12.44 9.64
CA ASN A 497 -0.69 12.27 11.09
C ASN A 497 -1.55 13.33 11.78
N SER A 498 -1.57 14.57 11.28
CA SER A 498 -2.42 15.65 11.79
C SER A 498 -3.90 15.31 11.74
N SER A 499 -4.38 14.76 10.63
CA SER A 499 -5.77 14.32 10.47
C SER A 499 -6.06 13.08 11.32
N GLY A 500 -5.08 12.18 11.43
CA GLY A 500 -5.15 11.02 12.33
C GLY A 500 -5.32 11.42 13.79
N TYR A 501 -4.47 12.32 14.27
CA TYR A 501 -4.54 12.89 15.62
C TYR A 501 -5.87 13.60 15.85
N GLN A 502 -6.32 14.43 14.88
CA GLN A 502 -7.62 15.10 14.97
C GLN A 502 -8.79 14.10 15.11
N PHE A 503 -8.77 13.02 14.33
CA PHE A 503 -9.79 11.97 14.42
C PHE A 503 -9.72 11.25 15.78
N PHE A 504 -8.53 10.86 16.23
CA PHE A 504 -8.28 10.24 17.53
C PHE A 504 -8.79 11.11 18.69
N THR A 505 -8.49 12.41 18.69
CA THR A 505 -8.98 13.36 19.69
C THR A 505 -10.51 13.44 19.67
N GLN A 506 -11.15 13.52 18.48
CA GLN A 506 -12.61 13.51 18.41
C GLN A 506 -13.23 12.23 18.96
N MET A 507 -12.63 11.08 18.66
CA MET A 507 -13.08 9.78 19.18
C MET A 507 -13.04 9.77 20.71
N ASN A 508 -11.94 10.23 21.30
CA ASN A 508 -11.75 10.17 22.75
C ASN A 508 -12.54 11.24 23.52
N GLU A 509 -12.67 12.45 23.00
CA GLU A 509 -13.35 13.55 23.71
C GLU A 509 -14.86 13.53 23.50
N LYS A 510 -15.32 13.14 22.31
CA LYS A 510 -16.75 13.19 21.92
C LYS A 510 -17.39 11.82 21.86
N GLY A 511 -16.59 10.76 21.95
CA GLY A 511 -17.01 9.38 21.79
C GLY A 511 -17.00 8.91 20.32
N PRO A 512 -16.88 7.59 20.07
CA PRO A 512 -16.70 7.02 18.73
C PRO A 512 -17.75 7.42 17.70
N ARG A 513 -19.02 7.54 18.12
CA ARG A 513 -20.13 7.92 17.22
C ARG A 513 -20.04 9.35 16.69
N LEU A 514 -19.31 10.22 17.38
CA LEU A 514 -19.18 11.64 17.03
C LEU A 514 -17.84 11.96 16.33
N ALA A 515 -16.94 10.98 16.19
CA ALA A 515 -15.73 11.12 15.40
C ALA A 515 -16.09 11.20 13.90
N SER A 516 -15.65 12.27 13.23
CA SER A 516 -16.12 12.58 11.88
C SER A 516 -15.64 11.56 10.84
N PRO A 517 -16.56 10.89 10.10
CA PRO A 517 -16.18 10.01 8.98
C PRO A 517 -15.57 10.78 7.80
N LEU A 518 -15.64 12.11 7.78
CA LEU A 518 -15.00 12.94 6.75
C LEU A 518 -13.50 13.12 7.00
N ILE A 519 -13.04 13.05 8.26
CA ILE A 519 -11.63 13.24 8.62
C ILE A 519 -10.87 11.94 8.46
N PHE A 520 -11.48 10.81 8.80
CA PHE A 520 -10.80 9.51 8.85
C PHE A 520 -10.11 9.13 7.51
N PRO A 521 -10.72 9.27 6.32
CA PRO A 521 -10.00 9.00 5.07
C PRO A 521 -8.75 9.86 4.89
N HIS A 522 -8.69 11.04 5.50
CA HIS A 522 -7.53 11.92 5.45
C HIS A 522 -6.47 11.59 6.49
N SER A 523 -6.62 10.57 7.34
CA SER A 523 -5.53 10.09 8.21
C SER A 523 -4.56 9.14 7.51
N TYR A 524 -4.86 8.74 6.26
CA TYR A 524 -4.08 7.76 5.53
C TYR A 524 -2.94 8.45 4.80
N ALA A 525 -1.75 7.84 4.84
CA ALA A 525 -0.57 8.37 4.16
C ALA A 525 -0.79 8.52 2.64
N ASN A 526 -1.65 7.71 2.02
CA ASN A 526 -1.90 7.70 0.57
C ASN A 526 -2.91 8.74 0.08
N THR A 527 -3.61 9.42 0.97
CA THR A 527 -4.74 10.27 0.60
C THR A 527 -4.38 11.42 -0.34
N PRO A 528 -3.31 12.19 -0.13
CA PRO A 528 -2.98 13.28 -1.05
C PRO A 528 -2.70 12.83 -2.49
N GLY A 529 -1.97 11.71 -2.68
CA GLY A 529 -1.75 11.11 -4.01
C GLY A 529 -3.06 10.67 -4.69
N ASN A 530 -3.96 10.06 -3.90
CA ASN A 530 -5.28 9.66 -4.39
C ASN A 530 -6.15 10.86 -4.79
N LEU A 531 -6.12 11.94 -4.00
CA LEU A 531 -6.88 13.17 -4.28
C LEU A 531 -6.44 13.80 -5.60
N VAL A 532 -5.13 13.86 -5.85
CA VAL A 532 -4.57 14.33 -7.13
C VAL A 532 -5.01 13.42 -8.29
N SER A 533 -5.00 12.10 -8.09
CA SER A 533 -5.49 11.15 -9.08
C SER A 533 -6.96 11.38 -9.43
N ILE A 534 -7.81 11.56 -8.42
CA ILE A 534 -9.24 11.82 -8.58
C ILE A 534 -9.50 13.18 -9.24
N GLU A 535 -8.82 14.24 -8.80
CA GLU A 535 -9.09 15.60 -9.28
C GLU A 535 -8.56 15.83 -10.71
N PHE A 536 -7.45 15.19 -11.08
CA PHE A 536 -6.79 15.40 -12.38
C PHE A 536 -6.83 14.18 -13.32
N GLY A 537 -7.57 13.13 -12.95
CA GLY A 537 -7.85 11.98 -13.81
C GLY A 537 -6.68 11.03 -14.00
N TYR A 538 -5.66 11.03 -13.13
CA TYR A 538 -4.49 10.16 -13.27
C TYR A 538 -4.84 8.72 -12.90
N GLY A 539 -5.07 7.89 -13.93
CA GLY A 539 -5.53 6.52 -13.77
C GLY A 539 -4.52 5.44 -14.13
N GLY A 540 -3.28 5.83 -14.43
CA GLY A 540 -2.16 4.94 -14.75
C GLY A 540 -1.49 4.36 -13.50
N PRO A 541 -0.21 3.94 -13.60
CA PRO A 541 0.54 3.38 -12.49
C PRO A 541 0.54 4.27 -11.25
N HIS A 542 0.35 3.66 -10.07
CA HIS A 542 0.19 4.38 -8.81
C HIS A 542 1.05 3.76 -7.71
N ALA A 543 1.75 4.59 -6.94
CA ALA A 543 2.51 4.18 -5.75
C ALA A 543 2.58 5.31 -4.72
N VAL A 544 2.55 4.98 -3.44
CA VAL A 544 2.71 5.94 -2.36
C VAL A 544 3.71 5.39 -1.36
N TYR A 545 4.83 6.09 -1.24
CA TYR A 545 5.92 5.84 -0.31
C TYR A 545 5.66 6.58 1.00
N PHE A 546 5.79 5.86 2.10
CA PHE A 546 5.52 6.37 3.45
C PHE A 546 6.62 5.97 4.44
N GLY A 547 7.07 6.90 5.28
CA GLY A 547 8.02 6.65 6.38
C GLY A 547 9.44 7.13 6.11
N ASN A 548 10.35 6.87 7.05
CA ASN A 548 11.75 7.31 7.01
C ASN A 548 12.58 6.45 6.03
N GLN A 549 12.51 6.76 4.74
CA GLN A 549 13.14 5.97 3.66
C GLN A 549 13.78 6.84 2.59
N ASP A 550 14.58 6.25 1.70
CA ASP A 550 15.20 6.97 0.58
C ASP A 550 14.15 7.53 -0.40
N ILE A 551 14.06 8.86 -0.53
CA ILE A 551 13.11 9.53 -1.44
C ILE A 551 13.38 9.18 -2.90
N ARG A 552 14.60 8.79 -3.27
CA ARG A 552 14.94 8.48 -4.66
C ARG A 552 14.17 7.28 -5.21
N GLU A 553 13.59 6.45 -4.34
CA GLU A 553 12.73 5.34 -4.73
C GLU A 553 11.51 5.76 -5.57
N LEU A 554 11.01 6.98 -5.37
CA LEU A 554 9.95 7.55 -6.21
C LEU A 554 10.41 7.74 -7.67
N LEU A 555 11.66 8.21 -7.86
CA LEU A 555 12.25 8.40 -9.19
C LEU A 555 12.50 7.06 -9.87
N GLU A 556 12.94 6.05 -9.11
CA GLU A 556 13.14 4.69 -9.63
C GLU A 556 11.81 4.08 -10.09
N PHE A 557 10.74 4.24 -9.32
CA PHE A 557 9.41 3.79 -9.74
C PHE A 557 8.93 4.52 -11.00
N ALA A 558 9.03 5.86 -11.03
CA ALA A 558 8.64 6.63 -12.19
C ALA A 558 9.44 6.26 -13.45
N ALA A 559 10.75 6.09 -13.32
CA ALA A 559 11.62 5.67 -14.42
C ALA A 559 11.25 4.29 -14.94
N GLU A 560 10.91 3.34 -14.07
CA GLU A 560 10.48 2.00 -14.46
C GLU A 560 9.20 2.03 -15.30
N ARG A 561 8.19 2.80 -14.87
CA ARG A 561 6.90 2.93 -15.58
C ARG A 561 7.03 3.61 -16.94
N LEU A 562 7.95 4.56 -17.03
CA LEU A 562 8.31 5.22 -18.29
C LEU A 562 9.10 4.28 -19.21
N ALA A 563 9.94 3.41 -18.65
CA ALA A 563 10.77 2.45 -19.39
C ALA A 563 9.95 1.27 -19.94
N ASP A 564 9.02 0.74 -19.16
CA ASP A 564 8.16 -0.39 -19.54
C ASP A 564 6.95 0.04 -20.40
N GLY A 565 6.72 1.34 -20.55
CA GLY A 565 5.65 1.91 -21.38
C GLY A 565 4.25 1.81 -20.77
N THR A 566 4.14 1.38 -19.51
CA THR A 566 2.88 1.42 -18.76
C THR A 566 2.45 2.86 -18.45
N SER A 567 3.38 3.81 -18.53
CA SER A 567 3.07 5.23 -18.46
C SER A 567 3.87 6.05 -19.48
N ASP A 568 3.22 7.05 -20.09
CA ASP A 568 3.87 8.02 -20.98
C ASP A 568 4.37 9.26 -20.21
N GLU A 569 3.77 9.53 -19.03
CA GLU A 569 4.07 10.67 -18.17
C GLU A 569 3.81 10.30 -16.70
N MET A 570 4.77 10.60 -15.84
CA MET A 570 4.67 10.35 -14.39
C MET A 570 4.65 11.66 -13.61
N LEU A 571 3.63 11.85 -12.76
CA LEU A 571 3.65 12.89 -11.74
C LEU A 571 4.33 12.36 -10.48
N LEU A 572 5.48 12.90 -10.12
CA LEU A 572 6.16 12.60 -8.87
C LEU A 572 5.85 13.70 -7.87
N GLY A 573 5.45 13.34 -6.65
CA GLY A 573 5.13 14.29 -5.60
C GLY A 573 5.72 13.97 -4.24
N VAL A 574 6.06 14.99 -3.46
CA VAL A 574 6.27 14.84 -2.01
C VAL A 574 5.46 15.87 -1.26
N TYR A 575 5.05 15.53 -0.04
CA TYR A 575 4.30 16.43 0.82
C TYR A 575 4.54 16.13 2.31
N GLU A 576 4.45 17.18 3.11
CA GLU A 576 4.45 17.12 4.57
C GLU A 576 3.46 18.14 5.12
N ALA A 577 2.66 17.70 6.09
CA ALA A 577 1.75 18.57 6.84
C ALA A 577 1.68 18.09 8.30
N ALA A 578 2.84 17.88 8.91
CA ALA A 578 2.94 17.44 10.29
C ALA A 578 2.59 18.59 11.24
N ASN A 579 1.61 18.32 12.11
CA ASN A 579 1.31 19.12 13.29
C ASN A 579 2.30 18.68 14.39
N PRO A 580 3.06 19.60 15.02
CA PRO A 580 4.01 19.27 16.10
C PRO A 580 3.37 18.42 17.21
N VAL A 581 2.12 18.73 17.56
CA VAL A 581 1.35 18.00 18.59
C VAL A 581 1.12 16.54 18.22
N ALA A 582 1.11 16.20 16.93
CA ALA A 582 0.81 14.85 16.44
C ALA A 582 2.04 13.95 16.29
N ILE A 583 3.27 14.47 16.42
CA ILE A 583 4.50 13.72 16.13
C ILE A 583 5.56 13.77 17.23
N ASP A 584 5.84 14.94 17.82
CA ASP A 584 6.79 15.20 18.93
C ASP A 584 6.89 16.73 19.07
N ASP A 585 6.79 17.25 20.30
CA ASP A 585 6.81 18.69 20.61
C ASP A 585 8.18 19.36 20.33
N GLY A 586 9.23 18.58 20.05
CA GLY A 586 10.55 19.07 19.65
C GLY A 586 10.89 18.93 18.16
N ARG A 587 10.10 18.17 17.39
CA ARG A 587 10.44 17.82 16.00
C ARG A 587 10.12 18.96 15.04
N LYS A 588 11.09 19.23 14.17
CA LYS A 588 10.94 20.20 13.08
C LYS A 588 10.71 19.46 11.77
N VAL A 589 9.59 19.77 11.13
CA VAL A 589 9.21 19.23 9.82
C VAL A 589 9.04 20.38 8.83
N LEU A 590 9.70 20.29 7.68
CA LEU A 590 9.48 21.26 6.63
C LEU A 590 8.16 20.94 5.91
N ASN A 591 7.08 21.52 6.43
CA ASN A 591 5.76 21.41 5.83
C ASN A 591 5.73 22.05 4.44
N GLY A 592 5.00 21.44 3.51
CA GLY A 592 4.93 21.89 2.12
C GLY A 592 4.64 20.77 1.14
N ALA A 593 4.82 21.04 -0.15
CA ALA A 593 4.73 20.07 -1.21
C ALA A 593 5.62 20.45 -2.41
N ILE A 594 6.16 19.45 -3.11
CA ILE A 594 6.82 19.59 -4.41
C ILE A 594 6.19 18.59 -5.38
N ALA A 595 5.94 19.02 -6.62
CA ALA A 595 5.45 18.17 -7.70
C ALA A 595 6.35 18.31 -8.93
N LEU A 596 6.69 17.19 -9.56
CA LEU A 596 7.50 17.09 -10.77
C LEU A 596 6.74 16.31 -11.83
N LYS A 597 6.70 16.82 -13.05
CA LYS A 597 6.16 16.10 -14.20
C LYS A 597 7.30 15.47 -14.99
N LEU A 598 7.34 14.14 -15.07
CA LEU A 598 8.46 13.36 -15.59
C LEU A 598 8.08 12.66 -16.89
N THR A 599 9.05 12.56 -17.81
CA THR A 599 8.91 11.84 -19.10
C THR A 599 10.21 11.12 -19.46
N ALA A 600 10.10 10.13 -20.36
CA ALA A 600 11.24 9.36 -20.85
C ALA A 600 12.09 10.11 -21.90
N THR A 601 11.51 11.11 -22.57
CA THR A 601 12.13 11.84 -23.69
C THR A 601 12.30 13.32 -23.36
N PRO A 602 13.37 13.97 -23.86
CA PRO A 602 13.60 15.37 -23.62
C PRO A 602 12.59 16.25 -24.37
N SER A 603 12.41 17.48 -23.90
CA SER A 603 11.71 18.55 -24.63
C SER A 603 12.51 19.85 -24.57
N ASP A 604 12.21 20.78 -25.48
CA ASP A 604 12.87 22.09 -25.54
C ASP A 604 12.63 22.94 -24.27
N ASP A 605 11.47 22.76 -23.63
CA ASP A 605 11.04 23.51 -22.45
C ASP A 605 11.28 22.75 -21.13
N GLN A 606 12.02 21.64 -21.15
CA GLN A 606 12.31 20.86 -19.95
C GLN A 606 13.06 21.70 -18.90
N VAL A 607 12.74 21.48 -17.62
CA VAL A 607 13.38 22.17 -16.50
C VAL A 607 14.77 21.62 -16.23
N MET A 608 14.90 20.28 -16.20
CA MET A 608 16.17 19.59 -15.99
C MET A 608 16.09 18.12 -16.44
N ALA A 609 17.24 17.47 -16.58
CA ALA A 609 17.34 16.03 -16.75
C ALA A 609 18.01 15.42 -15.51
N ILE A 610 17.44 14.36 -14.97
CA ILE A 610 18.01 13.63 -13.84
C ILE A 610 18.76 12.42 -14.39
N ASP A 611 20.07 12.35 -14.12
CA ASP A 611 20.90 11.20 -14.46
C ASP A 611 20.71 10.09 -13.41
N LEU A 612 20.07 8.99 -13.82
CA LEU A 612 19.72 7.90 -12.92
C LEU A 612 20.96 7.10 -12.48
N ALA A 613 21.99 7.01 -13.33
CA ALA A 613 23.24 6.33 -12.96
C ALA A 613 24.01 7.14 -11.91
N ALA A 614 24.14 8.45 -12.10
CA ALA A 614 24.74 9.34 -11.12
C ALA A 614 23.94 9.35 -9.81
N MET A 615 22.61 9.36 -9.89
CA MET A 615 21.73 9.23 -8.73
C MET A 615 22.03 7.96 -7.94
N ARG A 616 22.08 6.79 -8.59
CA ARG A 616 22.33 5.48 -7.95
C ARG A 616 23.72 5.35 -7.32
N ASN A 617 24.71 6.06 -7.82
CA ASN A 617 26.08 6.04 -7.28
C ASN A 617 26.24 6.89 -6.01
N ASN A 618 25.28 7.76 -5.71
CA ASN A 618 25.27 8.55 -4.47
C ASN A 618 24.60 7.78 -3.32
N GLY A 619 24.92 8.16 -2.08
CA GLY A 619 24.26 7.62 -0.89
C GLY A 619 22.75 7.96 -0.83
N PRO A 620 21.97 7.26 0.01
CA PRO A 620 20.53 7.49 0.18
C PRO A 620 20.21 8.92 0.57
N VAL A 621 19.10 9.43 0.05
CA VAL A 621 18.57 10.75 0.41
C VAL A 621 17.49 10.52 1.45
N MET A 622 17.86 10.67 2.73
CA MET A 622 16.96 10.39 3.85
C MET A 622 16.17 11.65 4.26
N PRO A 623 14.86 11.52 4.57
CA PRO A 623 13.99 12.66 4.88
C PRO A 623 14.09 13.12 6.34
N SER A 624 15.25 13.64 6.73
CA SER A 624 15.54 14.08 8.10
C SER A 624 14.52 15.08 8.66
N LEU A 625 14.10 16.05 7.85
CA LEU A 625 13.11 17.08 8.19
C LEU A 625 11.80 16.90 7.37
N GLY A 626 11.56 15.69 6.86
CA GLY A 626 10.43 15.35 5.99
C GLY A 626 10.80 15.28 4.51
N ALA A 627 9.89 14.73 3.71
CA ALA A 627 10.13 14.41 2.30
C ALA A 627 10.33 15.65 1.40
N VAL A 628 9.71 16.79 1.76
CA VAL A 628 9.83 18.06 1.02
C VAL A 628 11.25 18.60 1.07
N GLU A 629 11.88 18.61 2.24
CA GLU A 629 13.27 19.03 2.42
C GLU A 629 14.22 18.13 1.61
N ALA A 630 14.04 16.82 1.75
CA ALA A 630 14.87 15.82 1.13
C ALA A 630 14.86 15.89 -0.41
N LEU A 631 13.67 16.00 -1.02
CA LEU A 631 13.55 16.15 -2.46
C LEU A 631 14.12 17.50 -2.93
N GLY A 632 13.83 18.59 -2.22
CA GLY A 632 14.33 19.92 -2.56
C GLY A 632 15.86 19.97 -2.61
N GLN A 633 16.52 19.47 -1.57
CA GLN A 633 17.98 19.38 -1.50
C GLN A 633 18.56 18.45 -2.57
N PHE A 634 17.89 17.33 -2.87
CA PHE A 634 18.29 16.45 -3.96
C PHE A 634 18.26 17.17 -5.31
N LEU A 635 17.17 17.86 -5.64
CA LEU A 635 17.02 18.55 -6.92
C LEU A 635 18.07 19.66 -7.11
N ILE A 636 18.37 20.42 -6.05
CA ILE A 636 19.42 21.45 -6.08
C ILE A 636 20.79 20.83 -6.40
N LYS A 637 21.12 19.69 -5.78
CA LYS A 637 22.39 18.98 -6.04
C LYS A 637 22.43 18.36 -7.43
N ALA A 638 21.30 17.86 -7.93
CA ALA A 638 21.19 17.22 -9.24
C ALA A 638 21.22 18.21 -10.43
N LYS A 639 21.12 19.52 -10.18
CA LYS A 639 21.22 20.58 -11.19
C LYS A 639 22.62 20.71 -11.82
N ILE A 640 23.67 20.29 -11.10
CA ILE A 640 25.07 20.64 -11.35
C ILE A 640 25.66 19.91 -12.55
#